data_AF-A0A0L0C9X1-F1
#
_entry.id   AF-A0A0L0C9X1-F1
#
_cell.length_a   1.000
_cell.length_b   1.000
_cell.length_c   1.000
_cell.angle_alpha   90.00
_cell.angle_beta   90.00
_cell.angle_gamma   90.00
#
_symmetry.space_group_name_H-M   'P 1'
#
loop_
_entity.id
_entity.type
_entity.pdbx_description
1 polymer ?
#
loop_
_entity_poly.entity_id
_entity_poly.type
_entity_poly.pdbx_seq_one_letter_code
_entity_poly.pdbx_strand_id
1 'polypeptide(L)'
;MADETTPLTNTFVPQSPPGPVYVFPGGVSPRSRRHKMQQFQWCLGLTFLVIIIASLIIVLAINNEYPYPPILFLATNESDSNSNQTVNSTVLLESLEAIKFPIPDEPEDDWSLRRFHLQHNDTDWAISEGIKALGDREILEESLETTPVDSPAFRHYRSLSSNAASRKLARRGFVENEATDSLAAKFNYTRGRMRSNIGHGPRIILPDPTSDIICDFNAKYRRSSGICNNKNHPRHYGAALIPYRRMVNPDYADGISQPRGVLKNGTSLLPPAREVSLKINRASYETDSNFTVMLAVFGQFLDHDITATSLTSSLEGESINCCGQPLNLTHPECFPVTVLPDDPYYKEYNLSCMNFVRSAPAPTGHFGPRQQLNQATSFIDASVVYGNSDLRQKHLRTLSNGLLRMYITEDNRELLPISTNPDDGCNREVMIKQGKYCFESGDDRANENLLLTSMHLLWSRQHNYLAGGLQKENPDWDDETVFQEARRIVAAQMAHITYNEFLPILLGREWADRKGITPQKDNLNAPDTYDHNVNPSIANCFAAAAFRFAHTLLPGLFNVTSNHSNPEYMELHKMLFNPFSLWQNGGIDNALLIATNTPVQRVDRFFSLEITQHLFEDNSDDHLPACGLDLVSLNIQRGRDHGLPAYPVYRKHCQLPPVDTWEQMAQAVDKDALNSIRAIYRSPNDVDVYTGALSEPPLEGAIFGPLLTCLVGDQFMRLKRGDSFWYERKMGPQKFTKDQLKTIYGTTLSQIICRNSDDIKQIRKYVMEHRKNEPNIIIDCDDIKNFNFTPWNLNQQPVQLHKAQFNSQAARIRVINQSQTNKTNQSLNSIN
;
A
#
# COMPACT_ATOMS: atom_id res chain seq x y z
N MET A 1 7.79 -30.21 -59.07
CA MET A 1 8.59 -29.59 -60.15
C MET A 1 9.64 -28.78 -59.43
N ALA A 2 10.79 -29.39 -59.13
CA ALA A 2 12.01 -29.36 -59.96
C ALA A 2 12.57 -27.92 -60.01
N ASP A 3 13.81 -27.59 -59.68
CA ASP A 3 15.03 -28.31 -59.33
C ASP A 3 15.99 -27.31 -58.67
N GLU A 4 16.97 -27.84 -57.92
CA GLU A 4 18.41 -27.48 -57.87
C GLU A 4 18.85 -26.06 -58.28
N THR A 5 19.71 -25.34 -57.55
CA THR A 5 21.18 -25.57 -57.53
C THR A 5 21.89 -24.49 -56.67
N THR A 6 22.84 -24.92 -55.84
CA THR A 6 24.07 -24.24 -55.33
C THR A 6 24.96 -23.66 -56.48
N PRO A 7 26.16 -23.00 -56.33
CA PRO A 7 26.99 -22.69 -55.14
C PRO A 7 27.90 -21.39 -55.14
N LEU A 8 28.59 -21.14 -54.00
CA LEU A 8 30.02 -20.76 -53.73
C LEU A 8 30.61 -19.32 -53.82
N THR A 9 31.37 -19.01 -52.73
CA THR A 9 32.62 -18.20 -52.54
C THR A 9 32.53 -16.66 -52.63
N ASN A 10 33.20 -15.82 -51.82
CA ASN A 10 34.39 -15.96 -50.97
C ASN A 10 34.49 -14.79 -49.95
N THR A 11 34.99 -15.10 -48.74
CA THR A 11 35.84 -14.31 -47.81
C THR A 11 35.80 -12.77 -47.79
N PHE A 12 35.50 -12.17 -46.62
CA PHE A 12 36.38 -11.17 -45.95
C PHE A 12 35.92 -10.94 -44.49
N VAL A 13 36.87 -11.01 -43.55
CA VAL A 13 36.70 -10.74 -42.10
C VAL A 13 36.89 -9.23 -41.84
N PRO A 14 36.12 -8.64 -40.91
CA PRO A 14 36.69 -7.64 -40.01
C PRO A 14 36.52 -8.02 -38.53
N GLN A 15 37.53 -7.62 -37.77
CA GLN A 15 37.83 -7.93 -36.38
C GLN A 15 36.81 -7.36 -35.38
N SER A 16 36.43 -8.16 -34.39
CA SER A 16 35.77 -7.70 -33.16
C SER A 16 36.82 -7.19 -32.15
N PRO A 17 36.61 -6.04 -31.48
CA PRO A 17 37.41 -5.63 -30.33
C PRO A 17 37.03 -6.44 -29.07
N PRO A 18 37.93 -6.56 -28.08
CA PRO A 18 37.83 -7.54 -27.01
C PRO A 18 36.87 -7.08 -25.90
N GLY A 19 35.87 -7.92 -25.60
CA GLY A 19 35.10 -7.84 -24.36
C GLY A 19 35.91 -8.33 -23.14
N PRO A 20 35.55 -7.93 -21.92
CA PRO A 20 36.31 -8.29 -20.72
C PRO A 20 36.25 -9.79 -20.45
N VAL A 21 37.43 -10.35 -20.21
CA VAL A 21 37.70 -11.76 -19.94
C VAL A 21 37.44 -12.06 -18.47
N TYR A 22 36.25 -12.56 -18.13
CA TYR A 22 36.07 -13.35 -16.91
C TYR A 22 36.24 -14.83 -17.27
N VAL A 23 37.49 -15.29 -17.34
CA VAL A 23 37.83 -16.71 -17.44
C VAL A 23 37.64 -17.34 -16.06
N PHE A 24 36.55 -18.09 -15.89
CA PHE A 24 36.64 -19.29 -15.08
C PHE A 24 37.38 -20.34 -15.93
N PRO A 25 38.57 -20.82 -15.53
CA PRO A 25 39.25 -21.86 -16.29
C PRO A 25 38.50 -23.20 -16.08
N GLY A 26 37.51 -23.44 -16.94
CA GLY A 26 36.91 -24.75 -17.13
C GLY A 26 37.89 -25.65 -17.87
N GLY A 27 38.56 -26.54 -17.14
CA GLY A 27 39.48 -27.49 -17.75
C GLY A 27 40.42 -28.16 -16.75
N VAL A 28 39.91 -28.61 -15.60
CA VAL A 28 40.72 -29.39 -14.66
C VAL A 28 39.94 -30.65 -14.30
N SER A 29 40.46 -31.81 -14.67
CA SER A 29 39.81 -33.09 -14.40
C SER A 29 39.49 -33.24 -12.90
N PRO A 30 38.38 -33.90 -12.51
CA PRO A 30 37.97 -34.05 -11.11
C PRO A 30 39.06 -34.63 -10.19
N ARG A 31 39.98 -35.43 -10.74
CA ARG A 31 41.15 -35.96 -10.03
C ARG A 31 42.20 -34.88 -9.72
N SER A 32 42.48 -33.96 -10.64
CA SER A 32 43.43 -32.86 -10.41
C SER A 32 42.86 -31.83 -9.42
N ARG A 33 41.53 -31.62 -9.41
CA ARG A 33 40.88 -30.73 -8.42
C ARG A 33 41.02 -31.27 -6.99
N ARG A 34 40.84 -32.58 -6.77
CA ARG A 34 41.07 -33.21 -5.46
C ARG A 34 42.52 -33.07 -4.99
N HIS A 35 43.49 -33.28 -5.89
CA HIS A 35 44.90 -33.21 -5.52
C HIS A 35 45.35 -31.78 -5.17
N LYS A 36 44.87 -30.77 -5.92
CA LYS A 36 45.12 -29.35 -5.60
C LYS A 36 44.39 -28.90 -4.33
N MET A 37 43.18 -29.41 -4.08
CA MET A 37 42.43 -29.10 -2.87
C MET A 37 43.07 -29.72 -1.62
N GLN A 38 43.61 -30.93 -1.74
CA GLN A 38 44.43 -31.54 -0.67
C GLN A 38 45.72 -30.76 -0.45
N GLN A 39 46.43 -30.34 -1.50
CA GLN A 39 47.63 -29.49 -1.34
C GLN A 39 47.30 -28.14 -0.70
N PHE A 40 46.16 -27.53 -1.04
CA PHE A 40 45.70 -26.28 -0.42
C PHE A 40 45.31 -26.48 1.05
N GLN A 41 44.63 -27.58 1.39
CA GLN A 41 44.31 -27.94 2.78
C GLN A 41 45.56 -28.23 3.61
N TRP A 42 46.57 -28.89 3.02
CA TRP A 42 47.87 -29.10 3.66
C TRP A 42 48.64 -27.80 3.86
N CYS A 43 48.63 -26.90 2.86
CA CYS A 43 49.21 -25.57 3.01
C CYS A 43 48.53 -24.78 4.13
N LEU A 44 47.19 -24.71 4.13
CA LEU A 44 46.42 -24.04 5.20
C LEU A 44 46.68 -24.65 6.58
N GLY A 45 46.75 -25.98 6.67
CA GLY A 45 47.11 -26.69 7.90
C GLY A 45 48.51 -26.32 8.39
N LEU A 46 49.49 -26.25 7.49
CA LEU A 46 50.85 -25.82 7.79
C LEU A 46 50.91 -24.34 8.20
N THR A 47 50.18 -23.44 7.53
CA THR A 47 50.14 -22.02 7.95
C THR A 47 49.48 -21.86 9.31
N PHE A 48 48.39 -22.58 9.59
CA PHE A 48 47.78 -22.57 10.92
C PHE A 48 48.73 -23.13 11.98
N LEU A 49 49.45 -24.21 11.68
CA LEU A 49 50.44 -24.78 12.60
C LEU A 49 51.57 -23.77 12.88
N VAL A 50 52.07 -23.08 11.86
CA VAL A 50 53.11 -22.04 12.01
C VAL A 50 52.58 -20.85 12.81
N ILE A 51 51.36 -20.39 12.57
CA ILE A 51 50.73 -19.32 13.35
C ILE A 51 50.58 -19.75 14.81
N ILE A 52 50.14 -20.99 15.07
CA ILE A 52 50.00 -21.51 16.43
C ILE A 52 51.37 -21.62 17.12
N ILE A 53 52.40 -22.14 16.44
CA ILE A 53 53.76 -22.24 16.97
C ILE A 53 54.35 -20.85 17.23
N ALA A 54 54.19 -19.89 16.31
CA ALA A 54 54.61 -18.51 16.51
C ALA A 54 53.88 -17.87 17.70
N SER A 55 52.57 -18.10 17.82
CA SER A 55 51.77 -17.62 18.96
C SER A 55 52.24 -18.25 20.28
N LEU A 56 52.57 -19.54 20.27
CA LEU A 56 53.12 -20.27 21.43
C LEU A 56 54.50 -19.75 21.82
N ILE A 57 55.37 -19.46 20.85
CA ILE A 57 56.68 -18.86 21.09
C ILE A 57 56.52 -17.45 21.67
N ILE A 58 55.58 -16.65 21.15
CA ILE A 58 55.27 -15.31 21.68
C ILE A 58 54.75 -15.42 23.12
N VAL A 59 53.82 -16.34 23.40
CA VAL A 59 53.29 -16.58 24.75
C VAL A 59 54.40 -17.05 25.70
N LEU A 60 55.28 -17.97 25.27
CA LEU A 60 56.41 -18.45 26.07
C LEU A 60 57.48 -17.35 26.28
N ALA A 61 57.69 -16.46 25.31
CA ALA A 61 58.59 -15.33 25.43
C ALA A 61 58.04 -14.24 26.39
N ILE A 62 56.72 -14.00 26.36
CA ILE A 62 56.05 -13.06 27.27
C ILE A 62 55.99 -13.63 28.70
N ASN A 63 55.89 -14.95 28.88
CA ASN A 63 55.83 -15.59 30.19
C ASN A 63 57.13 -15.51 31.00
N ASN A 64 58.26 -15.12 30.40
CA ASN A 64 59.54 -14.98 31.10
C ASN A 64 59.79 -13.58 31.68
N GLU A 65 58.88 -12.60 31.49
CA GLU A 65 59.08 -11.24 32.00
C GLU A 65 57.97 -10.65 32.90
N TYR A 66 56.83 -11.32 33.14
CA TYR A 66 55.80 -10.76 34.03
C TYR A 66 55.08 -11.80 34.92
N PRO A 67 54.90 -11.55 36.23
CA PRO A 67 54.33 -12.51 37.16
C PRO A 67 52.81 -12.32 37.32
N TYR A 68 51.98 -12.87 36.43
CA TYR A 68 50.53 -13.03 36.68
C TYR A 68 49.97 -14.29 36.00
N PRO A 69 49.02 -15.02 36.64
CA PRO A 69 48.59 -16.36 36.20
C PRO A 69 47.64 -16.31 34.99
N PRO A 70 47.57 -17.37 34.16
CA PRO A 70 46.79 -17.34 32.92
C PRO A 70 45.31 -17.71 33.16
N ILE A 71 44.40 -16.87 32.66
CA ILE A 71 42.96 -17.16 32.60
C ILE A 71 42.69 -17.97 31.33
N LEU A 72 42.21 -19.20 31.54
CA LEU A 72 41.76 -20.16 30.53
C LEU A 72 40.36 -19.74 30.04
N PHE A 73 40.20 -19.45 28.74
CA PHE A 73 38.89 -19.24 28.12
C PHE A 73 38.15 -20.59 28.00
N LEU A 74 37.36 -20.92 29.03
CA LEU A 74 36.25 -21.85 28.94
C LEU A 74 34.98 -21.00 28.71
N ALA A 75 34.29 -21.28 27.60
CA ALA A 75 32.94 -20.78 27.37
C ALA A 75 32.01 -21.46 28.38
N THR A 76 31.67 -20.75 29.44
CA THR A 76 30.55 -21.08 30.32
C THR A 76 29.61 -19.89 30.39
N ASN A 77 28.34 -20.18 30.13
CA ASN A 77 27.20 -19.35 30.47
C ASN A 77 27.38 -18.80 31.89
N GLU A 78 27.56 -17.50 32.02
CA GLU A 78 27.06 -16.78 33.18
C GLU A 78 26.81 -15.33 32.81
N SER A 79 25.62 -14.91 33.25
CA SER A 79 25.11 -13.56 33.27
C SER A 79 26.14 -12.56 33.76
N ASP A 80 26.55 -11.65 32.88
CA ASP A 80 27.09 -10.37 33.30
C ASP A 80 26.32 -9.24 32.65
N SER A 81 25.53 -8.62 33.52
CA SER A 81 25.02 -7.27 33.44
C SER A 81 26.13 -6.31 33.02
N ASN A 82 26.20 -6.02 31.73
CA ASN A 82 26.73 -4.76 31.23
C ASN A 82 25.57 -3.95 30.69
N SER A 83 25.48 -2.73 31.23
CA SER A 83 24.48 -1.70 31.04
C SER A 83 24.33 -1.26 29.57
N ASN A 84 23.75 -2.12 28.75
CA ASN A 84 23.00 -1.66 27.60
C ASN A 84 21.70 -1.08 28.16
N GLN A 85 21.43 0.18 27.86
CA GLN A 85 20.09 0.75 28.00
C GLN A 85 19.14 -0.11 27.16
N THR A 86 18.60 -1.16 27.76
CA THR A 86 17.27 -1.65 27.41
C THR A 86 16.38 -0.45 27.61
N VAL A 87 16.04 0.23 26.51
CA VAL A 87 14.85 1.07 26.46
C VAL A 87 13.78 0.28 27.22
N ASN A 88 13.26 0.81 28.33
CA ASN A 88 12.34 0.06 29.19
C ASN A 88 11.12 -0.33 28.35
N SER A 89 11.13 -1.53 27.75
CA SER A 89 10.06 -2.02 26.88
C SER A 89 8.72 -1.99 27.60
N THR A 90 8.75 -2.16 28.92
CA THR A 90 7.62 -1.97 29.85
C THR A 90 7.01 -0.56 29.77
N VAL A 91 7.82 0.50 29.85
CA VAL A 91 7.32 1.90 29.82
C VAL A 91 6.73 2.26 28.45
N LEU A 92 7.32 1.74 27.36
CA LEU A 92 6.78 1.93 26.02
C LEU A 92 5.45 1.19 25.82
N LEU A 93 5.36 -0.05 26.31
CA LEU A 93 4.13 -0.84 26.24
C LEU A 93 3.02 -0.20 27.06
N GLU A 94 3.32 0.26 28.29
CA GLU A 94 2.38 0.99 29.14
C GLU A 94 1.85 2.26 28.45
N SER A 95 2.73 3.00 27.76
CA SER A 95 2.35 4.20 27.01
C SER A 95 1.38 3.86 25.87
N LEU A 96 1.68 2.83 25.07
CA LEU A 96 0.80 2.35 23.99
C LEU A 96 -0.52 1.76 24.52
N GLU A 97 -0.48 1.11 25.68
CA GLU A 97 -1.65 0.52 26.32
C GLU A 97 -2.61 1.60 26.85
N ALA A 98 -2.09 2.73 27.34
CA ALA A 98 -2.89 3.87 27.78
C ALA A 98 -3.66 4.57 26.65
N ILE A 99 -3.20 4.46 25.39
CA ILE A 99 -3.85 5.11 24.25
C ILE A 99 -5.25 4.52 24.02
N LYS A 100 -6.27 5.39 24.07
CA LYS A 100 -7.63 5.06 23.70
C LYS A 100 -7.81 5.24 22.18
N PHE A 101 -8.02 4.15 21.47
CA PHE A 101 -8.31 4.17 20.03
C PHE A 101 -9.82 4.27 19.75
N PRO A 102 -10.25 4.92 18.65
CA PRO A 102 -9.40 5.71 17.75
C PRO A 102 -8.91 7.01 18.41
N ILE A 103 -7.68 7.41 18.08
CA ILE A 103 -7.04 8.62 18.59
C ILE A 103 -7.71 9.83 17.93
N PRO A 104 -8.21 10.84 18.68
CA PRO A 104 -8.77 12.04 18.07
C PRO A 104 -7.77 12.73 17.15
N ASP A 105 -8.25 13.14 15.98
CA ASP A 105 -7.45 13.92 15.04
C ASP A 105 -7.16 15.30 15.64
N GLU A 106 -6.04 15.88 15.25
CA GLU A 106 -5.74 17.25 15.61
C GLU A 106 -6.82 18.21 15.06
N PRO A 107 -7.29 19.20 15.85
CA PRO A 107 -8.25 20.18 15.35
C PRO A 107 -7.64 20.98 14.19
N GLU A 108 -8.47 21.30 13.21
CA GLU A 108 -8.08 22.15 12.09
C GLU A 108 -7.61 23.53 12.56
N ASP A 109 -6.58 24.07 11.90
CA ASP A 109 -6.06 25.40 12.22
C ASP A 109 -7.09 26.49 11.89
N ASP A 110 -7.16 27.51 12.75
CA ASP A 110 -7.99 28.71 12.52
C ASP A 110 -7.59 29.42 11.22
N TRP A 111 -8.59 29.93 10.49
CA TRP A 111 -8.35 30.70 9.27
C TRP A 111 -7.53 31.97 9.54
N SER A 112 -6.30 31.98 9.08
CA SER A 112 -5.32 33.05 9.32
C SER A 112 -5.74 34.40 8.72
N LEU A 113 -6.58 34.40 7.68
CA LEU A 113 -7.06 35.62 7.03
C LEU A 113 -8.40 36.13 7.58
N ARG A 114 -8.93 35.53 8.66
CA ARG A 114 -10.22 35.94 9.26
C ARG A 114 -10.28 37.42 9.63
N ARG A 115 -9.15 38.01 10.06
CA ARG A 115 -9.04 39.42 10.45
C ARG A 115 -9.30 40.42 9.31
N PHE A 116 -9.19 39.98 8.05
CA PHE A 116 -9.34 40.86 6.90
C PHE A 116 -10.79 41.01 6.43
N HIS A 117 -11.74 40.28 7.03
CA HIS A 117 -13.16 40.33 6.68
C HIS A 117 -13.40 40.24 5.16
N LEU A 118 -12.93 39.14 4.56
CA LEU A 118 -12.98 38.88 3.11
C LEU A 118 -14.34 39.25 2.52
N GLN A 119 -14.35 40.16 1.54
CA GLN A 119 -15.55 40.50 0.81
C GLN A 119 -15.83 39.45 -0.26
N HIS A 120 -17.08 39.37 -0.72
CA HIS A 120 -17.45 38.44 -1.80
C HIS A 120 -16.61 38.68 -3.08
N ASN A 121 -16.30 39.94 -3.39
CA ASN A 121 -15.42 40.29 -4.51
C ASN A 121 -13.99 39.75 -4.35
N ASP A 122 -13.48 39.61 -3.11
CA ASP A 122 -12.14 39.06 -2.87
C ASP A 122 -12.11 37.56 -3.15
N THR A 123 -13.15 36.83 -2.74
CA THR A 123 -13.26 35.39 -2.98
C THR A 123 -13.45 35.10 -4.46
N ASP A 124 -14.31 35.87 -5.14
CA ASP A 124 -14.59 35.66 -6.57
C ASP A 124 -13.38 36.00 -7.44
N TRP A 125 -12.65 37.06 -7.10
CA TRP A 125 -11.37 37.39 -7.74
C TRP A 125 -10.35 36.26 -7.58
N ALA A 126 -10.17 35.75 -6.35
CA ALA A 126 -9.20 34.68 -6.10
C ALA A 126 -9.56 33.39 -6.86
N ILE A 127 -10.86 33.04 -6.93
CA ILE A 127 -11.32 31.91 -7.74
C ILE A 127 -11.04 32.14 -9.22
N SER A 128 -11.24 33.37 -9.73
CA SER A 128 -10.91 33.72 -11.11
C SER A 128 -9.41 33.58 -11.41
N GLU A 129 -8.53 33.96 -10.48
CA GLU A 129 -7.09 33.73 -10.64
C GLU A 129 -6.75 32.23 -10.67
N GLY A 130 -7.38 31.42 -9.82
CA GLY A 130 -7.21 29.97 -9.84
C GLY A 130 -7.67 29.31 -11.16
N ILE A 131 -8.79 29.76 -11.72
CA ILE A 131 -9.28 29.30 -13.03
C ILE A 131 -8.30 29.69 -14.14
N LYS A 132 -7.77 30.92 -14.10
CA LYS A 132 -6.77 31.38 -15.04
C LYS A 132 -5.49 30.54 -14.96
N ALA A 133 -4.99 30.26 -13.75
CA ALA A 133 -3.82 29.43 -13.54
C ALA A 133 -4.00 28.00 -14.09
N LEU A 134 -5.21 27.44 -13.99
CA LEU A 134 -5.52 26.15 -14.61
C LEU A 134 -5.41 26.23 -16.15
N GLY A 135 -5.94 27.28 -16.77
CA GLY A 135 -5.83 27.49 -18.22
C GLY A 135 -4.37 27.65 -18.67
N ASP A 136 -3.57 28.43 -17.93
CA ASP A 136 -2.14 28.59 -18.21
C ASP A 136 -1.38 27.25 -18.09
N ARG A 137 -1.76 26.40 -17.12
CA ARG A 137 -1.21 25.06 -16.95
C ARG A 137 -1.56 24.13 -18.12
N GLU A 138 -2.82 24.14 -18.58
CA GLU A 138 -3.26 23.29 -19.69
C GLU A 138 -2.56 23.68 -21.02
N ILE A 139 -2.34 24.97 -21.26
CA ILE A 139 -1.56 25.45 -22.42
C ILE A 139 -0.10 24.96 -22.32
N LEU A 140 0.49 24.95 -21.12
CA LEU A 140 1.84 24.44 -20.92
C LEU A 140 1.90 22.93 -21.22
N GLU A 141 0.94 22.15 -20.73
CA GLU A 141 0.84 20.69 -20.93
C GLU A 141 0.84 20.31 -22.42
N GLU A 142 0.20 21.09 -23.31
CA GLU A 142 0.20 20.84 -24.77
C GLU A 142 1.60 20.90 -25.41
N SER A 143 2.55 21.57 -24.76
CA SER A 143 3.90 21.81 -25.30
C SER A 143 5.00 20.95 -24.66
N LEU A 144 4.66 20.15 -23.65
CA LEU A 144 5.63 19.35 -22.90
C LEU A 144 5.82 17.96 -23.50
N GLU A 145 7.08 17.52 -23.51
CA GLU A 145 7.39 16.13 -23.81
C GLU A 145 6.93 15.22 -22.68
N THR A 146 6.25 14.14 -23.06
CA THR A 146 5.85 13.09 -22.11
C THR A 146 7.07 12.27 -21.68
N THR A 147 6.93 11.56 -20.56
CA THR A 147 7.98 10.62 -20.14
C THR A 147 8.06 9.49 -21.16
N PRO A 148 9.26 9.12 -21.65
CA PRO A 148 9.41 8.05 -22.63
C PRO A 148 8.72 6.76 -22.18
N VAL A 149 7.92 6.17 -23.07
CA VAL A 149 7.29 4.87 -22.86
C VAL A 149 8.38 3.83 -22.58
N ASP A 150 8.08 2.84 -21.74
CA ASP A 150 9.00 1.80 -21.25
C ASP A 150 10.15 2.26 -20.35
N SER A 151 10.33 3.56 -20.11
CA SER A 151 11.29 4.03 -19.11
C SER A 151 10.86 3.65 -17.68
N PRO A 152 11.82 3.50 -16.74
CA PRO A 152 11.52 3.31 -15.32
C PRO A 152 10.60 4.40 -14.75
N ALA A 153 10.79 5.66 -15.19
CA ALA A 153 9.95 6.80 -14.80
C ALA A 153 8.51 6.65 -15.30
N PHE A 154 8.31 6.13 -16.51
CA PHE A 154 6.97 5.85 -17.05
C PHE A 154 6.29 4.69 -16.32
N ARG A 155 7.02 3.61 -16.00
CA ARG A 155 6.49 2.50 -15.18
C ARG A 155 6.10 2.96 -13.77
N HIS A 156 6.91 3.83 -13.15
CA HIS A 156 6.53 4.47 -11.89
C HIS A 156 5.29 5.35 -12.04
N TYR A 157 5.18 6.16 -13.10
CA TYR A 157 3.96 6.90 -13.42
C TYR A 157 2.74 5.98 -13.53
N ARG A 158 2.85 4.86 -14.25
CA ARG A 158 1.77 3.86 -14.40
C ARG A 158 1.36 3.25 -13.07
N SER A 159 2.32 2.93 -12.20
CA SER A 159 2.07 2.38 -10.85
C SER A 159 1.32 3.34 -9.92
N LEU A 160 1.24 4.63 -10.27
CA LEU A 160 0.55 5.69 -9.52
C LEU A 160 -0.49 6.43 -10.37
N SER A 161 -0.92 5.85 -11.49
CA SER A 161 -1.73 6.58 -12.48
C SER A 161 -3.12 6.97 -11.95
N SER A 162 -3.63 8.06 -12.52
CA SER A 162 -4.91 8.66 -12.14
C SER A 162 -6.01 8.24 -13.09
N ASN A 163 -7.11 7.71 -12.58
CA ASN A 163 -8.30 7.43 -13.38
C ASN A 163 -8.99 8.72 -13.84
N ALA A 164 -9.83 8.64 -14.87
CA ALA A 164 -10.44 9.84 -15.49
C ALA A 164 -11.29 10.68 -14.52
N ALA A 165 -11.97 10.06 -13.55
CA ALA A 165 -12.78 10.78 -12.57
C ALA A 165 -11.89 11.58 -11.60
N SER A 166 -10.78 10.99 -11.15
CA SER A 166 -9.79 11.65 -10.29
C SER A 166 -9.13 12.83 -10.99
N ARG A 167 -8.77 12.71 -12.29
CA ARG A 167 -8.18 13.81 -13.08
C ARG A 167 -9.11 15.01 -13.22
N LYS A 168 -10.43 14.78 -13.30
CA LYS A 168 -11.43 15.86 -13.34
C LYS A 168 -11.52 16.57 -11.98
N LEU A 169 -11.55 15.82 -10.89
CA LEU A 169 -11.57 16.39 -9.53
C LEU A 169 -10.26 17.12 -9.19
N ALA A 170 -9.13 16.61 -9.67
CA ALA A 170 -7.82 17.22 -9.48
C ALA A 170 -7.72 18.65 -10.03
N ARG A 171 -8.38 18.93 -11.16
CA ARG A 171 -8.45 20.29 -11.73
C ARG A 171 -9.16 21.25 -10.79
N ARG A 172 -10.24 20.80 -10.17
CA ARG A 172 -10.95 21.58 -9.14
C ARG A 172 -10.05 21.83 -7.93
N GLY A 173 -9.38 20.80 -7.42
CA GLY A 173 -8.43 20.95 -6.31
C GLY A 173 -7.28 21.91 -6.63
N PHE A 174 -6.81 21.91 -7.89
CA PHE A 174 -5.77 22.83 -8.36
C PHE A 174 -6.25 24.28 -8.32
N VAL A 175 -7.46 24.56 -8.85
CA VAL A 175 -8.09 25.89 -8.76
C VAL A 175 -8.24 26.34 -7.31
N GLU A 176 -8.67 25.45 -6.40
CA GLU A 176 -8.82 25.78 -4.97
C GLU A 176 -7.48 26.12 -4.31
N ASN A 177 -6.39 25.44 -4.68
CA ASN A 177 -5.04 25.76 -4.17
C ASN A 177 -4.53 27.09 -4.71
N GLU A 178 -4.56 27.31 -6.02
CA GLU A 178 -4.10 28.56 -6.65
C GLU A 178 -4.92 29.77 -6.20
N ALA A 179 -6.23 29.60 -5.98
CA ALA A 179 -7.08 30.63 -5.40
C ALA A 179 -6.67 30.95 -3.95
N THR A 180 -6.32 29.93 -3.17
CA THR A 180 -5.81 30.14 -1.79
C THR A 180 -4.48 30.87 -1.80
N ASP A 181 -3.56 30.50 -2.68
CA ASP A 181 -2.25 31.14 -2.84
C ASP A 181 -2.38 32.60 -3.30
N SER A 182 -3.28 32.87 -4.26
CA SER A 182 -3.58 34.23 -4.74
C SER A 182 -4.15 35.12 -3.63
N LEU A 183 -5.07 34.58 -2.83
CA LEU A 183 -5.67 35.30 -1.71
C LEU A 183 -4.64 35.57 -0.60
N ALA A 184 -3.81 34.57 -0.29
CA ALA A 184 -2.71 34.69 0.65
C ALA A 184 -1.72 35.79 0.21
N ALA A 185 -1.36 35.83 -1.07
CA ALA A 185 -0.51 36.87 -1.64
C ALA A 185 -1.15 38.27 -1.53
N LYS A 186 -2.44 38.42 -1.88
CA LYS A 186 -3.17 39.70 -1.81
C LYS A 186 -3.13 40.32 -0.40
N PHE A 187 -3.21 39.49 0.63
CA PHE A 187 -3.21 39.93 2.03
C PHE A 187 -1.84 39.81 2.72
N ASN A 188 -0.76 39.61 1.96
CA ASN A 188 0.61 39.46 2.45
C ASN A 188 0.74 38.41 3.57
N TYR A 189 0.04 37.29 3.41
CA TYR A 189 0.16 36.17 4.34
C TYR A 189 1.60 35.65 4.37
N THR A 190 2.07 35.37 5.57
CA THR A 190 3.32 34.66 5.80
C THR A 190 3.07 33.62 6.86
N ARG A 191 3.59 32.41 6.63
CA ARG A 191 3.56 31.33 7.62
C ARG A 191 4.15 31.84 8.94
N GLY A 192 3.44 31.59 10.04
CA GLY A 192 3.92 31.89 11.39
C GLY A 192 5.13 31.04 11.80
N ARG A 193 5.62 31.28 13.03
CA ARG A 193 6.63 30.40 13.65
C ARG A 193 5.98 29.06 13.98
N MET A 194 6.74 27.97 13.89
CA MET A 194 6.29 26.57 14.11
C MET A 194 5.39 26.03 12.99
N ARG A 195 4.67 24.93 13.24
CA ARG A 195 3.78 24.25 12.28
C ARG A 195 2.39 24.89 12.21
N SER A 196 2.33 26.15 11.83
CA SER A 196 1.08 26.90 11.56
C SER A 196 0.74 26.86 10.08
N ASN A 197 -0.49 26.52 9.71
CA ASN A 197 -0.99 26.64 8.34
C ASN A 197 -1.95 27.82 8.19
N ILE A 198 -2.36 28.09 6.94
CA ILE A 198 -3.35 29.13 6.66
C ILE A 198 -4.73 28.84 7.27
N GLY A 199 -5.02 27.56 7.56
CA GLY A 199 -6.26 27.09 8.19
C GLY A 199 -7.40 26.85 7.22
N HIS A 200 -8.58 26.51 7.76
CA HIS A 200 -9.80 26.23 6.98
C HIS A 200 -10.60 27.50 6.70
N GLY A 201 -10.58 27.96 5.46
CA GLY A 201 -11.16 29.24 5.02
C GLY A 201 -12.62 29.15 4.57
N PRO A 202 -13.15 30.25 3.99
CA PRO A 202 -14.52 30.30 3.47
C PRO A 202 -14.77 29.26 2.37
N ARG A 203 -16.04 28.91 2.16
CA ARG A 203 -16.46 27.97 1.13
C ARG A 203 -16.21 28.53 -0.27
N ILE A 204 -15.66 27.69 -1.14
CA ILE A 204 -15.51 27.92 -2.58
C ILE A 204 -16.69 27.25 -3.30
N ILE A 205 -17.39 28.02 -4.14
CA ILE A 205 -18.51 27.52 -4.95
C ILE A 205 -18.00 27.26 -6.36
N LEU A 206 -17.77 25.99 -6.68
CA LEU A 206 -17.50 25.51 -8.03
C LEU A 206 -18.60 24.52 -8.44
N PRO A 207 -18.98 24.43 -9.72
CA PRO A 207 -19.95 23.45 -10.19
C PRO A 207 -19.57 22.04 -9.73
N ASP A 208 -20.46 21.40 -8.98
CA ASP A 208 -20.27 20.04 -8.49
C ASP A 208 -21.13 19.07 -9.31
N PRO A 209 -20.54 18.20 -10.14
CA PRO A 209 -21.29 17.24 -10.94
C PRO A 209 -21.96 16.14 -10.10
N THR A 210 -21.77 16.12 -8.77
CA THR A 210 -22.32 15.10 -7.86
C THR A 210 -23.61 15.53 -7.13
N SER A 211 -24.37 16.47 -7.70
CA SER A 211 -25.38 17.25 -6.96
C SER A 211 -26.47 16.43 -6.27
N ASP A 212 -26.89 15.26 -6.77
CA ASP A 212 -27.96 14.47 -6.17
C ASP A 212 -27.54 13.03 -5.80
N ILE A 213 -27.45 12.75 -4.50
CA ILE A 213 -27.21 11.39 -3.97
C ILE A 213 -28.40 11.00 -3.10
N ILE A 214 -29.09 9.93 -3.49
CA ILE A 214 -30.14 9.31 -2.69
C ILE A 214 -29.54 8.07 -2.02
N CYS A 215 -29.50 8.08 -0.69
CA CYS A 215 -29.00 6.97 0.12
C CYS A 215 -30.13 6.12 0.69
N ASP A 216 -30.06 4.81 0.47
CA ASP A 216 -30.82 3.82 1.22
C ASP A 216 -29.92 3.19 2.28
N PHE A 217 -30.09 3.61 3.54
CA PHE A 217 -29.32 3.06 4.67
C PHE A 217 -29.84 1.70 5.15
N ASN A 218 -30.94 1.21 4.57
CA ASN A 218 -31.41 -0.17 4.73
C ASN A 218 -30.94 -1.08 3.58
N ALA A 219 -30.09 -0.58 2.68
CA ALA A 219 -29.48 -1.41 1.65
C ALA A 219 -28.63 -2.52 2.30
N LYS A 220 -28.83 -3.75 1.80
CA LYS A 220 -28.08 -4.94 2.24
C LYS A 220 -26.64 -4.94 1.72
N TYR A 221 -26.42 -4.40 0.52
CA TYR A 221 -25.13 -4.41 -0.17
C TYR A 221 -24.52 -3.01 -0.25
N ARG A 222 -23.19 -2.98 -0.23
CA ARG A 222 -22.41 -1.74 -0.35
C ARG A 222 -22.39 -1.26 -1.80
N ARG A 223 -22.47 0.06 -2.00
CA ARG A 223 -22.18 0.69 -3.30
C ARG A 223 -20.70 0.52 -3.69
N SER A 224 -20.41 0.45 -4.99
CA SER A 224 -19.03 0.35 -5.50
C SER A 224 -18.13 1.51 -5.04
N SER A 225 -18.69 2.72 -4.94
CA SER A 225 -17.97 3.94 -4.55
C SER A 225 -17.77 4.14 -3.04
N GLY A 226 -18.30 3.24 -2.20
CA GLY A 226 -18.29 3.40 -0.73
C GLY A 226 -19.24 4.48 -0.17
N ILE A 227 -19.90 5.26 -1.03
CA ILE A 227 -20.90 6.26 -0.66
C ILE A 227 -22.09 5.60 0.08
N CYS A 228 -22.73 6.34 0.98
CA CYS A 228 -23.83 5.92 1.84
C CYS A 228 -23.45 4.88 2.91
N ASN A 229 -22.16 4.66 3.20
CA ASN A 229 -21.75 3.85 4.34
C ASN A 229 -22.14 4.52 5.68
N ASN A 230 -21.78 5.79 5.83
CA ASN A 230 -22.04 6.56 7.05
C ASN A 230 -23.30 7.43 6.89
N LYS A 231 -24.19 7.42 7.88
CA LYS A 231 -25.46 8.17 7.84
C LYS A 231 -25.28 9.68 8.00
N ASN A 232 -24.30 10.11 8.79
CA ASN A 232 -24.05 11.52 9.07
C ASN A 232 -23.21 12.17 7.97
N HIS A 233 -22.31 11.38 7.35
CA HIS A 233 -21.39 11.84 6.31
C HIS A 233 -21.41 10.94 5.08
N PRO A 234 -22.56 10.82 4.38
CA PRO A 234 -22.77 9.81 3.33
C PRO A 234 -21.85 9.93 2.12
N ARG A 235 -21.35 11.14 1.83
CA ARG A 235 -20.46 11.41 0.68
C ARG A 235 -18.97 11.35 1.00
N HIS A 236 -18.59 11.40 2.28
CA HIS A 236 -17.21 11.70 2.66
C HIS A 236 -16.56 10.61 3.51
N TYR A 237 -17.29 9.93 4.39
CA TYR A 237 -16.64 8.98 5.30
C TYR A 237 -16.37 7.66 4.57
N GLY A 238 -15.11 7.47 4.18
CA GLY A 238 -14.58 6.29 3.51
C GLY A 238 -14.93 6.10 2.04
N ALA A 239 -15.67 7.04 1.43
CA ALA A 239 -15.99 6.98 0.01
C ALA A 239 -14.73 7.12 -0.86
N ALA A 240 -14.79 6.62 -2.10
CA ALA A 240 -13.76 6.87 -3.10
C ALA A 240 -13.76 8.34 -3.56
N LEU A 241 -12.63 8.79 -4.11
CA LEU A 241 -12.46 10.12 -4.71
C LEU A 241 -12.67 11.27 -3.72
N ILE A 242 -12.19 11.09 -2.49
CA ILE A 242 -12.20 12.10 -1.43
C ILE A 242 -10.77 12.46 -0.99
N PRO A 243 -10.57 13.60 -0.34
CA PRO A 243 -9.30 13.90 0.33
C PRO A 243 -8.95 12.85 1.40
N TYR A 244 -7.65 12.55 1.55
CA TYR A 244 -7.18 11.79 2.71
C TYR A 244 -7.47 12.53 4.01
N ARG A 245 -7.77 11.77 5.07
CA ARG A 245 -7.91 12.29 6.44
C ARG A 245 -6.56 12.78 6.98
N ARG A 246 -6.55 13.82 7.81
CA ARG A 246 -5.36 14.31 8.50
C ARG A 246 -5.43 13.93 9.98
N MET A 247 -4.54 13.05 10.44
CA MET A 247 -4.35 12.78 11.89
C MET A 247 -3.78 14.02 12.60
N VAL A 248 -2.91 14.73 11.89
CA VAL A 248 -2.26 15.98 12.31
C VAL A 248 -2.30 16.96 11.14
N ASN A 249 -2.39 18.26 11.43
CA ASN A 249 -2.40 19.31 10.40
C ASN A 249 -1.18 19.22 9.48
N PRO A 250 -1.30 19.55 8.18
CA PRO A 250 -0.18 19.50 7.24
C PRO A 250 0.96 20.44 7.65
N ASP A 251 2.14 20.26 7.05
CA ASP A 251 3.32 21.08 7.28
C ASP A 251 3.96 21.47 5.93
N TYR A 252 3.27 22.33 5.18
CA TYR A 252 3.79 22.92 3.95
C TYR A 252 4.70 24.11 4.27
N ALA A 253 5.74 24.34 3.47
CA ALA A 253 6.74 25.36 3.76
C ALA A 253 6.17 26.79 3.82
N ASP A 254 5.16 27.08 3.01
CA ASP A 254 4.37 28.32 3.00
C ASP A 254 3.11 28.25 3.88
N GLY A 255 2.79 27.08 4.45
CA GLY A 255 1.56 26.82 5.18
C GLY A 255 0.32 26.65 4.29
N ILE A 256 0.50 26.47 2.97
CA ILE A 256 -0.58 26.30 1.99
C ILE A 256 -0.32 25.09 1.10
N SER A 257 0.65 25.14 0.19
CA SER A 257 0.83 24.12 -0.86
C SER A 257 2.28 23.78 -1.17
N GLN A 258 3.26 24.59 -0.78
CA GLN A 258 4.67 24.36 -1.11
C GLN A 258 5.26 23.19 -0.31
N PRO A 259 5.91 22.19 -0.97
CA PRO A 259 6.42 21.00 -0.29
C PRO A 259 7.28 21.30 0.93
N ARG A 260 7.23 20.41 1.94
CA ARG A 260 7.94 20.62 3.20
C ARG A 260 9.45 20.83 2.98
N GLY A 261 9.99 21.88 3.59
CA GLY A 261 11.41 22.21 3.54
C GLY A 261 11.84 23.10 2.38
N VAL A 262 10.98 23.34 1.38
CA VAL A 262 11.30 24.20 0.23
C VAL A 262 11.24 25.68 0.62
N LEU A 263 12.30 26.43 0.34
CA LEU A 263 12.37 27.89 0.56
C LEU A 263 11.82 28.66 -0.64
N LYS A 264 11.50 29.94 -0.44
CA LYS A 264 10.97 30.83 -1.51
C LYS A 264 11.87 30.97 -2.74
N ASN A 265 13.17 30.76 -2.59
CA ASN A 265 14.15 30.77 -3.68
C ASN A 265 14.29 29.40 -4.38
N GLY A 266 13.46 28.41 -4.02
CA GLY A 266 13.48 27.05 -4.57
C GLY A 266 14.48 26.10 -3.91
N THR A 267 15.30 26.54 -2.95
CA THR A 267 16.27 25.67 -2.28
C THR A 267 15.64 24.94 -1.09
N SER A 268 16.07 23.71 -0.79
CA SER A 268 15.54 22.94 0.35
C SER A 268 16.38 23.13 1.61
N LEU A 269 15.73 23.29 2.77
CA LEU A 269 16.36 23.18 4.10
C LEU A 269 16.59 21.72 4.52
N LEU A 270 15.82 20.80 3.94
CA LEU A 270 15.92 19.37 4.18
C LEU A 270 16.95 18.73 3.23
N PRO A 271 17.66 17.68 3.67
CA PRO A 271 18.60 16.95 2.82
C PRO A 271 17.87 16.33 1.61
N PRO A 272 18.53 16.18 0.45
CA PRO A 272 17.97 15.45 -0.69
C PRO A 272 17.46 14.07 -0.28
N ALA A 273 16.29 13.67 -0.79
CA ALA A 273 15.70 12.37 -0.46
C ALA A 273 16.65 11.20 -0.81
N ARG A 274 17.42 11.35 -1.90
CA ARG A 274 18.47 10.39 -2.30
C ARG A 274 19.61 10.26 -1.30
N GLU A 275 20.03 11.37 -0.69
CA GLU A 275 21.07 11.33 0.33
C GLU A 275 20.58 10.59 1.60
N VAL A 276 19.33 10.83 2.00
CA VAL A 276 18.68 10.11 3.11
C VAL A 276 18.60 8.61 2.81
N SER A 277 18.17 8.23 1.60
CA SER A 277 18.14 6.85 1.14
C SER A 277 19.52 6.18 1.24
N LEU A 278 20.56 6.80 0.67
CA LEU A 278 21.91 6.25 0.63
C LEU A 278 22.56 6.07 2.01
N LYS A 279 22.41 7.05 2.90
CA LYS A 279 23.20 7.13 4.14
C LYS A 279 22.47 6.61 5.37
N ILE A 280 21.13 6.68 5.41
CA ILE A 280 20.33 6.15 6.53
C ILE A 280 19.71 4.81 6.13
N ASN A 281 19.09 4.76 4.95
CA ASN A 281 18.32 3.61 4.51
C ASN A 281 19.12 2.66 3.60
N ARG A 282 20.37 2.40 4.01
CA ARG A 282 21.36 1.65 3.22
C ARG A 282 20.92 0.22 2.93
N ALA A 283 21.64 -0.42 2.01
CA ALA A 283 21.38 -1.81 1.67
C ALA A 283 21.64 -2.78 2.84
N SER A 284 20.75 -3.76 3.01
CA SER A 284 20.96 -4.94 3.85
C SER A 284 20.43 -6.19 3.16
N TYR A 285 21.01 -7.34 3.51
CA TYR A 285 20.59 -8.67 3.05
C TYR A 285 20.10 -9.54 4.20
N GLU A 286 19.91 -8.96 5.39
CA GLU A 286 19.35 -9.69 6.52
C GLU A 286 17.88 -10.05 6.25
N THR A 287 17.56 -11.33 6.44
CA THR A 287 16.22 -11.87 6.25
C THR A 287 15.58 -12.17 7.60
N ASP A 288 14.25 -12.07 7.66
CA ASP A 288 13.46 -12.64 8.73
C ASP A 288 12.88 -13.98 8.30
N SER A 289 13.54 -15.05 8.71
CA SER A 289 13.09 -16.42 8.46
C SER A 289 11.78 -16.80 9.14
N ASN A 290 11.20 -15.94 9.98
CA ASN A 290 9.90 -16.18 10.63
C ASN A 290 8.71 -15.77 9.75
N PHE A 291 8.93 -15.10 8.62
CA PHE A 291 7.88 -14.63 7.73
C PHE A 291 8.24 -14.91 6.27
N THR A 292 7.23 -14.93 5.41
CA THR A 292 7.39 -15.18 3.97
C THR A 292 7.01 -13.94 3.17
N VAL A 293 7.47 -13.86 1.93
CA VAL A 293 7.15 -12.78 0.98
C VAL A 293 5.64 -12.59 0.81
N MET A 294 4.84 -13.62 1.06
CA MET A 294 3.38 -13.54 1.07
C MET A 294 2.86 -12.47 2.05
N LEU A 295 3.59 -12.17 3.13
CA LEU A 295 3.26 -11.05 4.03
C LEU A 295 3.28 -9.70 3.28
N ALA A 296 4.33 -9.45 2.50
CA ALA A 296 4.46 -8.22 1.71
C ALA A 296 3.44 -8.19 0.56
N VAL A 297 3.24 -9.33 -0.13
CA VAL A 297 2.31 -9.45 -1.26
C VAL A 297 0.85 -9.24 -0.81
N PHE A 298 0.44 -9.87 0.29
CA PHE A 298 -0.89 -9.64 0.86
C PHE A 298 -1.05 -8.20 1.37
N GLY A 299 0.00 -7.65 2.00
CA GLY A 299 0.01 -6.25 2.44
C GLY A 299 -0.17 -5.26 1.30
N GLN A 300 0.52 -5.47 0.17
CA GLN A 300 0.38 -4.64 -1.03
C GLN A 300 -1.02 -4.77 -1.66
N PHE A 301 -1.52 -6.01 -1.81
CA PHE A 301 -2.86 -6.25 -2.35
C PHE A 301 -3.95 -5.59 -1.48
N LEU A 302 -3.80 -5.64 -0.16
CA LEU A 302 -4.67 -4.94 0.79
C LEU A 302 -4.52 -3.42 0.70
N ASP A 303 -3.30 -2.88 0.61
CA ASP A 303 -3.07 -1.45 0.44
C ASP A 303 -3.81 -0.93 -0.80
N HIS A 304 -3.76 -1.68 -1.91
CA HIS A 304 -4.43 -1.29 -3.14
C HIS A 304 -5.96 -1.31 -3.05
N ASP A 305 -6.54 -2.03 -2.08
CA ASP A 305 -7.98 -1.99 -1.80
C ASP A 305 -8.41 -0.68 -1.12
N ILE A 306 -7.53 -0.10 -0.29
CA ILE A 306 -7.88 1.02 0.59
C ILE A 306 -7.20 2.35 0.21
N THR A 307 -6.11 2.31 -0.56
CA THR A 307 -5.35 3.49 -0.98
C THR A 307 -5.03 3.48 -2.47
N ALA A 308 -5.19 4.63 -3.10
CA ALA A 308 -4.76 4.90 -4.46
C ALA A 308 -4.55 6.42 -4.63
N THR A 309 -3.34 6.90 -4.37
CA THR A 309 -3.05 8.35 -4.46
C THR A 309 -3.07 8.79 -5.92
N SER A 310 -3.92 9.76 -6.25
CA SER A 310 -3.93 10.36 -7.60
C SER A 310 -2.66 11.17 -7.84
N LEU A 311 -2.07 11.03 -9.04
CA LEU A 311 -0.93 11.80 -9.53
C LEU A 311 -1.40 12.89 -10.51
N THR A 312 -0.75 14.06 -10.49
CA THR A 312 -1.00 15.08 -11.52
C THR A 312 -0.57 14.55 -12.90
N SER A 313 -1.42 14.76 -13.90
CA SER A 313 -1.21 14.39 -15.30
C SER A 313 -2.01 15.34 -16.20
N SER A 314 -1.81 15.24 -17.52
CA SER A 314 -2.66 15.95 -18.49
C SER A 314 -4.14 15.50 -18.43
N LEU A 315 -5.04 16.16 -19.17
CA LEU A 315 -6.46 15.79 -19.24
C LEU A 315 -6.65 14.35 -19.74
N GLU A 316 -5.90 14.02 -20.77
CA GLU A 316 -5.87 12.74 -21.45
C GLU A 316 -5.21 11.66 -20.56
N GLY A 317 -4.42 12.07 -19.57
CA GLY A 317 -3.70 11.18 -18.67
C GLY A 317 -2.30 10.86 -19.17
N GLU A 318 -1.67 11.80 -19.86
CA GLU A 318 -0.28 11.70 -20.29
C GLU A 318 0.66 12.06 -19.13
N SER A 319 1.83 11.45 -19.15
CA SER A 319 2.85 11.61 -18.11
C SER A 319 3.56 12.95 -18.24
N ILE A 320 3.98 13.53 -17.12
CA ILE A 320 4.75 14.78 -17.06
C ILE A 320 6.22 14.44 -16.80
N ASN A 321 7.12 14.97 -17.64
CA ASN A 321 8.56 14.85 -17.45
C ASN A 321 9.13 16.08 -16.73
N CYS A 322 9.64 15.88 -15.51
CA CYS A 322 10.20 16.90 -14.63
C CYS A 322 11.73 16.97 -14.66
N CYS A 323 12.37 16.12 -15.45
CA CYS A 323 13.83 16.05 -15.57
C CYS A 323 14.28 16.62 -16.92
N GLY A 324 15.42 17.33 -16.92
CA GLY A 324 16.04 17.83 -18.16
C GLY A 324 15.34 19.02 -18.83
N GLN A 325 14.27 19.56 -18.25
CA GLN A 325 13.56 20.72 -18.80
C GLN A 325 14.23 22.04 -18.38
N PRO A 326 14.31 23.05 -19.28
CA PRO A 326 14.67 24.41 -18.92
C PRO A 326 13.74 24.98 -17.83
N LEU A 327 14.26 25.86 -16.96
CA LEU A 327 13.49 26.45 -15.85
C LEU A 327 12.20 27.16 -16.30
N ASN A 328 12.20 27.75 -17.50
CA ASN A 328 11.03 28.44 -18.08
C ASN A 328 9.97 27.49 -18.67
N LEU A 329 10.28 26.20 -18.80
CA LEU A 329 9.40 25.15 -19.30
C LEU A 329 9.10 24.09 -18.23
N THR A 330 9.50 24.33 -16.97
CA THR A 330 9.25 23.38 -15.89
C THR A 330 7.80 23.45 -15.45
N HIS A 331 7.10 22.31 -15.50
CA HIS A 331 5.70 22.22 -15.07
C HIS A 331 5.56 22.56 -13.56
N PRO A 332 4.53 23.33 -13.13
CA PRO A 332 4.40 23.79 -11.74
C PRO A 332 4.25 22.64 -10.71
N GLU A 333 3.79 21.48 -11.17
CA GLU A 333 3.62 20.27 -10.35
C GLU A 333 4.86 19.36 -10.35
N CYS A 334 6.00 19.84 -10.87
CA CYS A 334 7.26 19.12 -10.82
C CYS A 334 7.96 19.28 -9.47
N PHE A 335 8.38 18.16 -8.89
CA PHE A 335 9.16 18.13 -7.65
C PHE A 335 10.22 17.02 -7.69
N PRO A 336 11.14 17.04 -8.68
CA PRO A 336 12.10 15.97 -8.94
C PRO A 336 12.99 15.70 -7.73
N VAL A 337 13.41 14.44 -7.56
CA VAL A 337 14.41 14.11 -6.54
C VAL A 337 15.78 14.51 -7.07
N THR A 338 16.45 15.42 -6.36
CA THR A 338 17.83 15.82 -6.67
C THR A 338 18.81 14.66 -6.41
N VAL A 339 19.64 14.36 -7.40
CA VAL A 339 20.76 13.42 -7.30
C VAL A 339 22.07 14.23 -7.27
N LEU A 340 22.92 13.98 -6.27
CA LEU A 340 24.17 14.72 -6.11
C LEU A 340 25.25 14.18 -7.07
N PRO A 341 26.22 15.01 -7.52
CA PRO A 341 27.25 14.60 -8.47
C PRO A 341 28.14 13.44 -8.00
N ASP A 342 28.24 13.23 -6.70
CA ASP A 342 29.02 12.16 -6.07
C ASP A 342 28.21 10.89 -5.75
N ASP A 343 26.94 10.81 -6.19
CA ASP A 343 26.10 9.62 -6.03
C ASP A 343 26.82 8.38 -6.59
N PRO A 344 26.98 7.30 -5.81
CA PRO A 344 27.80 6.17 -6.23
C PRO A 344 27.22 5.38 -7.39
N TYR A 345 25.91 5.40 -7.61
CA TYR A 345 25.22 4.64 -8.66
C TYR A 345 24.88 5.54 -9.85
N TYR A 346 24.15 6.64 -9.61
CA TYR A 346 23.62 7.48 -10.69
C TYR A 346 24.69 8.28 -11.45
N LYS A 347 25.88 8.47 -10.87
CA LYS A 347 27.02 9.08 -11.58
C LYS A 347 27.43 8.29 -12.82
N GLU A 348 27.25 6.98 -12.83
CA GLU A 348 27.62 6.11 -13.96
C GLU A 348 26.72 6.34 -15.18
N TYR A 349 25.55 6.94 -14.96
CA TYR A 349 24.53 7.23 -15.96
C TYR A 349 24.40 8.73 -16.26
N ASN A 350 25.26 9.57 -15.68
CA ASN A 350 25.18 11.04 -15.77
C ASN A 350 23.80 11.62 -15.38
N LEU A 351 23.12 11.00 -14.42
CA LEU A 351 21.81 11.46 -13.95
C LEU A 351 21.95 12.40 -12.75
N SER A 352 21.30 13.57 -12.84
CA SER A 352 21.25 14.59 -11.78
C SER A 352 19.87 14.73 -11.12
N CYS A 353 18.87 14.02 -11.64
CA CYS A 353 17.53 14.01 -11.08
C CYS A 353 16.82 12.67 -11.33
N MET A 354 15.89 12.32 -10.45
CA MET A 354 14.87 11.31 -10.71
C MET A 354 13.52 11.99 -10.90
N ASN A 355 12.79 11.58 -11.94
CA ASN A 355 11.49 12.17 -12.28
C ASN A 355 10.50 11.99 -11.13
N PHE A 356 9.89 13.08 -10.68
CA PHE A 356 8.86 13.05 -9.65
C PHE A 356 7.84 14.16 -9.90
N VAL A 357 6.59 13.74 -10.05
CA VAL A 357 5.42 14.61 -10.19
C VAL A 357 4.65 14.60 -8.87
N ARG A 358 4.18 15.77 -8.46
CA ARG A 358 3.36 15.93 -7.26
C ARG A 358 2.04 15.19 -7.36
N SER A 359 1.53 14.72 -6.22
CA SER A 359 0.23 14.06 -6.14
C SER A 359 -0.87 15.07 -6.36
N ALA A 360 -1.89 14.69 -7.13
CA ALA A 360 -2.95 15.56 -7.56
C ALA A 360 -3.70 16.17 -6.36
N PRO A 361 -4.00 17.49 -6.38
CA PRO A 361 -4.71 18.15 -5.30
C PRO A 361 -6.18 17.72 -5.28
N ALA A 362 -6.70 17.36 -4.11
CA ALA A 362 -8.11 17.02 -3.91
C ALA A 362 -8.95 18.28 -3.69
N PRO A 363 -10.17 18.35 -4.26
CA PRO A 363 -11.10 19.41 -3.92
C PRO A 363 -11.62 19.25 -2.49
N THR A 364 -11.56 20.32 -1.73
CA THR A 364 -12.07 20.46 -0.35
C THR A 364 -13.32 21.33 -0.29
N GLY A 365 -13.58 22.10 -1.36
CA GLY A 365 -14.66 23.08 -1.42
C GLY A 365 -14.44 24.32 -0.55
N HIS A 366 -13.22 24.57 -0.09
CA HIS A 366 -12.86 25.68 0.78
C HIS A 366 -11.46 26.20 0.45
N PHE A 367 -11.19 27.47 0.80
CA PHE A 367 -9.81 27.96 0.84
C PHE A 367 -9.05 27.23 1.95
N GLY A 368 -7.79 26.86 1.72
CA GLY A 368 -7.03 26.15 2.75
C GLY A 368 -5.79 25.42 2.22
N PRO A 369 -5.11 24.67 3.09
CA PRO A 369 -3.91 23.93 2.71
C PRO A 369 -4.23 22.77 1.77
N ARG A 370 -3.28 22.45 0.89
CA ARG A 370 -3.39 21.38 -0.12
C ARG A 370 -3.66 20.01 0.51
N GLN A 371 -4.67 19.32 -0.01
CA GLN A 371 -4.97 17.93 0.34
C GLN A 371 -4.78 17.02 -0.87
N GLN A 372 -4.42 15.76 -0.66
CA GLN A 372 -4.25 14.77 -1.73
C GLN A 372 -5.47 13.86 -1.84
N LEU A 373 -5.73 13.39 -3.06
CA LEU A 373 -6.93 12.62 -3.40
C LEU A 373 -6.68 11.11 -3.26
N ASN A 374 -7.54 10.44 -2.51
CA ASN A 374 -7.63 8.98 -2.53
C ASN A 374 -8.64 8.54 -3.60
N GLN A 375 -8.19 7.78 -4.58
CA GLN A 375 -9.07 7.21 -5.61
C GLN A 375 -9.79 5.96 -5.10
N ALA A 376 -9.20 5.19 -4.18
CA ALA A 376 -9.79 3.98 -3.63
C ALA A 376 -10.90 4.30 -2.62
N THR A 377 -11.82 3.36 -2.39
CA THR A 377 -12.64 3.42 -1.17
C THR A 377 -11.73 3.17 0.03
N SER A 378 -12.08 3.62 1.23
CA SER A 378 -11.24 3.32 2.41
C SER A 378 -11.53 1.95 3.03
N PHE A 379 -12.58 1.26 2.59
CA PHE A 379 -13.06 0.05 3.24
C PHE A 379 -12.32 -1.17 2.71
N ILE A 380 -12.17 -2.21 3.55
CA ILE A 380 -11.76 -3.53 3.05
C ILE A 380 -13.01 -4.18 2.44
N ASP A 381 -13.27 -3.84 1.19
CA ASP A 381 -14.47 -4.23 0.46
C ASP A 381 -14.18 -4.93 -0.87
N ALA A 382 -12.90 -5.29 -1.08
CA ALA A 382 -12.40 -5.94 -2.28
C ALA A 382 -12.63 -5.14 -3.56
N SER A 383 -12.73 -3.81 -3.47
CA SER A 383 -12.64 -2.89 -4.62
C SER A 383 -11.38 -3.12 -5.47
N VAL A 384 -10.29 -3.65 -4.91
CA VAL A 384 -9.11 -4.11 -5.67
C VAL A 384 -9.45 -5.19 -6.73
N VAL A 385 -10.52 -5.96 -6.51
CA VAL A 385 -11.08 -6.97 -7.45
C VAL A 385 -12.23 -6.39 -8.27
N TYR A 386 -13.12 -5.60 -7.65
CA TYR A 386 -14.41 -5.20 -8.24
C TYR A 386 -14.43 -3.80 -8.86
N GLY A 387 -13.43 -2.98 -8.57
CA GLY A 387 -13.39 -1.55 -8.87
C GLY A 387 -14.23 -0.72 -7.88
N ASN A 388 -14.01 0.59 -7.94
CA ASN A 388 -14.63 1.61 -7.07
C ASN A 388 -15.76 2.41 -7.77
N SER A 389 -16.21 1.95 -8.94
CA SER A 389 -17.29 2.59 -9.71
C SER A 389 -18.21 1.55 -10.35
N ASP A 390 -19.49 1.90 -10.51
CA ASP A 390 -20.47 0.99 -11.11
C ASP A 390 -20.11 0.64 -12.56
N LEU A 391 -19.46 1.57 -13.28
CA LEU A 391 -18.99 1.35 -14.64
C LEU A 391 -17.87 0.29 -14.68
N ARG A 392 -16.84 0.41 -13.83
CA ARG A 392 -15.74 -0.58 -13.76
C ARG A 392 -16.28 -1.94 -13.30
N GLN A 393 -17.13 -1.96 -12.29
CA GLN A 393 -17.74 -3.19 -11.77
C GLN A 393 -18.59 -3.90 -12.83
N LYS A 394 -19.39 -3.16 -13.61
CA LYS A 394 -20.16 -3.73 -14.72
C LYS A 394 -19.27 -4.26 -15.84
N HIS A 395 -18.20 -3.54 -16.18
CA HIS A 395 -17.24 -3.93 -17.22
C HIS A 395 -16.52 -5.25 -16.91
N LEU A 396 -16.20 -5.50 -15.65
CA LEU A 396 -15.52 -6.71 -15.18
C LEU A 396 -16.45 -7.93 -15.04
N ARG A 397 -17.77 -7.77 -15.17
CA ARG A 397 -18.77 -8.85 -15.02
C ARG A 397 -19.15 -9.47 -16.35
N THR A 398 -19.53 -10.74 -16.31
CA THR A 398 -20.20 -11.40 -17.45
C THR A 398 -21.66 -10.96 -17.58
N LEU A 399 -22.24 -10.44 -16.49
CA LEU A 399 -23.67 -10.18 -16.32
C LEU A 399 -24.54 -11.44 -16.51
N SER A 400 -23.94 -12.59 -16.21
CA SER A 400 -24.61 -13.89 -16.18
C SER A 400 -24.10 -14.74 -15.01
N ASN A 401 -25.04 -15.35 -14.27
CA ASN A 401 -24.80 -16.22 -13.12
C ASN A 401 -23.96 -15.58 -11.99
N GLY A 402 -23.92 -14.25 -11.93
CA GLY A 402 -23.18 -13.47 -10.97
C GLY A 402 -21.66 -13.52 -11.14
N LEU A 403 -21.14 -13.92 -12.31
CA LEU A 403 -19.71 -14.17 -12.52
C LEU A 403 -18.91 -12.91 -12.94
N LEU A 404 -17.63 -12.90 -12.57
CA LEU A 404 -16.61 -12.06 -13.19
C LEU A 404 -16.17 -12.67 -14.52
N ARG A 405 -15.83 -11.79 -15.46
CA ARG A 405 -15.19 -12.19 -16.72
C ARG A 405 -13.82 -12.78 -16.42
N MET A 406 -13.50 -13.85 -17.13
CA MET A 406 -12.19 -14.49 -17.15
C MET A 406 -11.77 -14.68 -18.60
N TYR A 407 -10.46 -14.69 -18.85
CA TYR A 407 -9.92 -15.17 -20.11
C TYR A 407 -9.69 -16.68 -20.01
N ILE A 408 -10.23 -17.45 -20.96
CA ILE A 408 -10.04 -18.90 -21.01
C ILE A 408 -8.95 -19.21 -22.04
N THR A 409 -7.87 -19.83 -21.59
CA THR A 409 -6.77 -20.25 -22.47
C THR A 409 -7.14 -21.49 -23.29
N GLU A 410 -6.34 -21.82 -24.30
CA GLU A 410 -6.56 -23.03 -25.13
C GLU A 410 -6.54 -24.33 -24.31
N ASP A 411 -5.78 -24.35 -23.21
CA ASP A 411 -5.73 -25.45 -22.23
C ASP A 411 -6.76 -25.31 -21.09
N ASN A 412 -7.79 -24.48 -21.29
CA ASN A 412 -8.95 -24.34 -20.41
C ASN A 412 -8.64 -23.83 -18.98
N ARG A 413 -7.54 -23.10 -18.80
CA ARG A 413 -7.23 -22.38 -17.56
C ARG A 413 -7.90 -21.02 -17.58
N GLU A 414 -8.31 -20.54 -16.41
CA GLU A 414 -8.87 -19.20 -16.24
C GLU A 414 -7.75 -18.20 -15.88
N LEU A 415 -7.56 -17.17 -16.70
CA LEU A 415 -6.74 -16.01 -16.38
C LEU A 415 -7.63 -14.78 -16.20
N LEU A 416 -7.06 -13.70 -15.67
CA LEU A 416 -7.74 -12.41 -15.63
C LEU A 416 -8.09 -11.97 -17.08
N PRO A 417 -9.12 -11.12 -17.27
CA PRO A 417 -9.38 -10.54 -18.57
C PRO A 417 -8.16 -9.79 -19.11
N ILE A 418 -7.98 -9.85 -20.43
CA ILE A 418 -6.93 -9.11 -21.12
C ILE A 418 -7.23 -7.62 -21.04
N SER A 419 -6.22 -6.81 -20.70
CA SER A 419 -6.36 -5.37 -20.74
C SER A 419 -6.51 -4.84 -22.16
N THR A 420 -7.40 -3.88 -22.33
CA THR A 420 -7.60 -3.14 -23.58
C THR A 420 -6.70 -1.91 -23.72
N ASN A 421 -5.94 -1.55 -22.67
CA ASN A 421 -5.03 -0.42 -22.70
C ASN A 421 -3.63 -0.86 -23.16
N PRO A 422 -3.15 -0.40 -24.34
CA PRO A 422 -1.81 -0.74 -24.81
C PRO A 422 -0.71 -0.17 -23.88
N ASP A 423 -0.98 0.91 -23.15
CA ASP A 423 0.01 1.64 -22.36
C ASP A 423 -0.02 1.29 -20.86
N ASP A 424 -0.38 0.04 -20.52
CA ASP A 424 -0.42 -0.43 -19.12
C ASP A 424 0.95 -0.69 -18.49
N GLY A 425 2.03 -0.33 -19.17
CA GLY A 425 3.41 -0.41 -18.69
C GLY A 425 4.04 -1.81 -18.79
N CYS A 426 3.25 -2.87 -18.98
CA CYS A 426 3.77 -4.22 -19.22
C CYS A 426 3.64 -4.71 -20.67
N ASN A 427 2.75 -4.13 -21.49
CA ASN A 427 2.48 -4.61 -22.84
C ASN A 427 3.71 -4.31 -23.72
N ARG A 428 4.33 -5.35 -24.26
CA ARG A 428 5.51 -5.26 -25.13
C ARG A 428 5.17 -5.83 -26.50
N GLU A 429 5.69 -5.25 -27.56
CA GLU A 429 5.43 -5.73 -28.93
C GLU A 429 5.72 -7.23 -29.09
N VAL A 430 6.83 -7.71 -28.51
CA VAL A 430 7.25 -9.11 -28.57
C VAL A 430 6.21 -10.03 -27.91
N MET A 431 5.60 -9.58 -26.81
CA MET A 431 4.60 -10.38 -26.08
C MET A 431 3.25 -10.37 -26.78
N ILE A 432 2.85 -9.22 -27.34
CA ILE A 432 1.63 -9.10 -28.16
C ILE A 432 1.73 -10.01 -29.39
N LYS A 433 2.88 -10.06 -30.06
CA LYS A 433 3.14 -10.98 -31.18
C LYS A 433 3.02 -12.46 -30.79
N GLN A 434 3.22 -12.79 -29.51
CA GLN A 434 3.01 -14.13 -28.94
C GLN A 434 1.58 -14.35 -28.41
N GLY A 435 0.67 -13.39 -28.60
CA GLY A 435 -0.69 -13.45 -28.06
C GLY A 435 -0.79 -13.30 -26.55
N LYS A 436 0.25 -12.76 -25.89
CA LYS A 436 0.29 -12.53 -24.44
C LYS A 436 0.15 -11.05 -24.13
N TYR A 437 -0.70 -10.74 -23.16
CA TYR A 437 -1.08 -9.38 -22.82
C TYR A 437 -1.03 -9.13 -21.31
N CYS A 438 -1.02 -7.86 -20.92
CA CYS A 438 -1.35 -7.43 -19.57
C CYS A 438 -2.80 -7.77 -19.22
N PHE A 439 -3.11 -7.77 -17.93
CA PHE A 439 -4.44 -8.09 -17.42
C PHE A 439 -5.19 -6.85 -16.94
N GLU A 440 -6.52 -6.90 -16.90
CA GLU A 440 -7.34 -5.91 -16.22
C GLU A 440 -8.01 -6.49 -14.96
N SER A 441 -8.23 -5.64 -13.95
CA SER A 441 -8.87 -6.01 -12.68
C SER A 441 -9.59 -4.80 -12.08
N GLY A 442 -10.04 -4.88 -10.83
CA GLY A 442 -10.68 -3.77 -10.11
C GLY A 442 -9.76 -2.56 -9.94
N ASP A 443 -8.47 -2.81 -9.72
CA ASP A 443 -7.42 -1.81 -9.58
C ASP A 443 -6.47 -1.81 -10.79
N ASP A 444 -6.09 -0.62 -11.25
CA ASP A 444 -5.28 -0.43 -12.46
C ASP A 444 -3.79 -0.79 -12.24
N ARG A 445 -3.35 -1.00 -11.00
CA ARG A 445 -1.98 -1.41 -10.66
C ARG A 445 -1.80 -2.92 -10.59
N ALA A 446 -2.79 -3.70 -11.02
CA ALA A 446 -2.78 -5.17 -10.95
C ALA A 446 -1.60 -5.85 -11.65
N ASN A 447 -0.93 -5.17 -12.59
CA ASN A 447 0.25 -5.68 -13.30
C ASN A 447 1.59 -5.14 -12.78
N GLU A 448 1.61 -4.39 -11.68
CA GLU A 448 2.83 -3.75 -11.17
C GLU A 448 3.93 -4.78 -10.87
N ASN A 449 3.56 -5.95 -10.34
CA ASN A 449 4.45 -7.11 -10.25
C ASN A 449 3.69 -8.44 -10.39
N LEU A 450 4.42 -9.50 -10.76
CA LEU A 450 3.87 -10.85 -10.96
C LEU A 450 3.10 -11.39 -9.75
N LEU A 451 3.61 -11.21 -8.54
CA LEU A 451 3.01 -11.77 -7.33
C LEU A 451 1.69 -11.07 -7.01
N LEU A 452 1.63 -9.75 -7.19
CA LEU A 452 0.39 -8.97 -7.09
C LEU A 452 -0.63 -9.43 -8.14
N THR A 453 -0.24 -9.57 -9.41
CA THR A 453 -1.16 -10.08 -10.46
C THR A 453 -1.73 -11.45 -10.09
N SER A 454 -0.92 -12.32 -9.50
CA SER A 454 -1.38 -13.64 -9.04
C SER A 454 -2.45 -13.56 -7.96
N MET A 455 -2.38 -12.57 -7.06
CA MET A 455 -3.41 -12.33 -6.05
C MET A 455 -4.72 -11.82 -6.67
N HIS A 456 -4.65 -10.90 -7.64
CA HIS A 456 -5.83 -10.46 -8.39
C HIS A 456 -6.54 -11.64 -9.07
N LEU A 457 -5.76 -12.53 -9.72
CA LEU A 457 -6.28 -13.73 -10.34
C LEU A 457 -6.93 -14.66 -9.31
N LEU A 458 -6.22 -14.93 -8.20
CA LEU A 458 -6.67 -15.82 -7.14
C LEU A 458 -8.03 -15.38 -6.55
N TRP A 459 -8.17 -14.09 -6.23
CA TRP A 459 -9.40 -13.55 -5.65
C TRP A 459 -10.54 -13.41 -6.67
N SER A 460 -10.24 -13.24 -7.96
CA SER A 460 -11.26 -13.28 -9.03
C SER A 460 -11.81 -14.69 -9.23
N ARG A 461 -10.94 -15.72 -9.20
CA ARG A 461 -11.35 -17.14 -9.19
C ARG A 461 -12.18 -17.47 -7.95
N GLN A 462 -11.79 -16.97 -6.77
CA GLN A 462 -12.54 -17.17 -5.54
C GLN A 462 -13.97 -16.59 -5.62
N HIS A 463 -14.15 -15.44 -6.28
CA HIS A 463 -15.48 -14.91 -6.54
C HIS A 463 -16.31 -15.86 -7.42
N ASN A 464 -15.77 -16.33 -8.55
CA ASN A 464 -16.48 -17.22 -9.46
C ASN A 464 -16.82 -18.58 -8.80
N TYR A 465 -15.93 -19.12 -7.96
CA TYR A 465 -16.22 -20.30 -7.14
C TYR A 465 -17.42 -20.07 -6.22
N LEU A 466 -17.46 -18.93 -5.52
CA LEU A 466 -18.54 -18.59 -4.60
C LEU A 466 -19.86 -18.36 -5.35
N ALA A 467 -19.83 -17.60 -6.45
CA ALA A 467 -21.00 -17.32 -7.28
C ALA A 467 -21.62 -18.63 -7.83
N GLY A 468 -20.79 -19.52 -8.37
CA GLY A 468 -21.25 -20.82 -8.85
C GLY A 468 -21.85 -21.71 -7.76
N GLY A 469 -21.27 -21.71 -6.55
CA GLY A 469 -21.82 -22.43 -5.40
C GLY A 469 -23.13 -21.83 -4.88
N LEU A 470 -23.22 -20.50 -4.80
CA LEU A 470 -24.43 -19.78 -4.38
C LEU A 470 -25.60 -19.97 -5.36
N GLN A 471 -25.32 -19.93 -6.67
CA GLN A 471 -26.33 -20.19 -7.70
C GLN A 471 -26.85 -21.64 -7.62
N LYS A 472 -25.98 -22.61 -7.33
CA LYS A 472 -26.39 -24.02 -7.13
C LYS A 472 -27.26 -24.17 -5.89
N GLU A 473 -26.92 -23.50 -4.80
CA GLU A 473 -27.67 -23.55 -3.54
C GLU A 473 -29.01 -22.80 -3.64
N ASN A 474 -29.05 -21.73 -4.44
CA ASN A 474 -30.24 -20.91 -4.67
C ASN A 474 -30.49 -20.72 -6.18
N PRO A 475 -31.10 -21.71 -6.87
CA PRO A 475 -31.31 -21.65 -8.32
C PRO A 475 -32.17 -20.47 -8.82
N ASP A 476 -33.02 -19.91 -7.95
CA ASP A 476 -33.93 -18.81 -8.28
C ASP A 476 -33.30 -17.42 -8.14
N TRP A 477 -32.06 -17.31 -7.66
CA TRP A 477 -31.38 -16.02 -7.57
C TRP A 477 -31.02 -15.49 -8.96
N ASP A 478 -31.23 -14.20 -9.15
CA ASP A 478 -30.78 -13.49 -10.35
C ASP A 478 -29.27 -13.19 -10.29
N ASP A 479 -28.72 -12.81 -11.46
CA ASP A 479 -27.30 -12.46 -11.62
C ASP A 479 -26.82 -11.45 -10.57
N GLU A 480 -27.61 -10.41 -10.31
CA GLU A 480 -27.24 -9.34 -9.39
C GLU A 480 -27.18 -9.83 -7.94
N THR A 481 -28.15 -10.64 -7.51
CA THR A 481 -28.16 -11.20 -6.16
C THR A 481 -26.97 -12.12 -5.93
N VAL A 482 -26.67 -13.00 -6.90
CA VAL A 482 -25.51 -13.91 -6.82
C VAL A 482 -24.21 -13.11 -6.77
N PHE A 483 -24.04 -12.13 -7.67
CA PHE A 483 -22.85 -11.29 -7.72
C PHE A 483 -22.64 -10.55 -6.38
N GLN A 484 -23.68 -9.91 -5.84
CA GLN A 484 -23.55 -9.12 -4.62
C GLN A 484 -23.30 -9.99 -3.38
N GLU A 485 -23.91 -11.18 -3.27
CA GLU A 485 -23.60 -12.11 -2.18
C GLU A 485 -22.18 -12.67 -2.29
N ALA A 486 -21.73 -13.05 -3.49
CA ALA A 486 -20.35 -13.50 -3.70
C ALA A 486 -19.34 -12.38 -3.36
N ARG A 487 -19.55 -11.16 -3.86
CA ARG A 487 -18.74 -9.96 -3.52
C ARG A 487 -18.70 -9.71 -2.02
N ARG A 488 -19.85 -9.79 -1.34
CA ARG A 488 -19.97 -9.57 0.10
C ARG A 488 -19.21 -10.63 0.90
N ILE A 489 -19.24 -11.90 0.48
CA ILE A 489 -18.44 -12.98 1.10
C ILE A 489 -16.96 -12.75 0.87
N VAL A 490 -16.52 -12.40 -0.35
CA VAL A 490 -15.11 -12.11 -0.66
C VAL A 490 -14.58 -10.97 0.21
N ALA A 491 -15.31 -9.85 0.30
CA ALA A 491 -14.96 -8.74 1.19
C ALA A 491 -14.82 -9.19 2.65
N ALA A 492 -15.76 -10.02 3.14
CA ALA A 492 -15.70 -10.56 4.49
C ALA A 492 -14.51 -11.51 4.70
N GLN A 493 -14.17 -12.34 3.71
CA GLN A 493 -13.00 -13.22 3.75
C GLN A 493 -11.69 -12.42 3.79
N MET A 494 -11.59 -11.39 2.96
CA MET A 494 -10.42 -10.50 2.91
C MET A 494 -10.26 -9.76 4.24
N ALA A 495 -11.32 -9.12 4.75
CA ALA A 495 -11.31 -8.49 6.06
C ALA A 495 -10.98 -9.49 7.18
N HIS A 496 -11.50 -10.72 7.11
CA HIS A 496 -11.20 -11.74 8.10
C HIS A 496 -9.71 -12.10 8.13
N ILE A 497 -9.11 -12.40 6.98
CA ILE A 497 -7.68 -12.72 6.87
C ILE A 497 -6.83 -11.54 7.35
N THR A 498 -7.20 -10.30 6.97
CA THR A 498 -6.51 -9.09 7.41
C THR A 498 -6.44 -9.00 8.94
N TYR A 499 -7.56 -9.13 9.64
CA TYR A 499 -7.59 -8.95 11.10
C TYR A 499 -7.20 -10.19 11.89
N ASN A 500 -7.28 -11.39 11.30
CA ASN A 500 -6.98 -12.65 11.97
C ASN A 500 -5.53 -13.12 11.78
N GLU A 501 -4.96 -12.89 10.60
CA GLU A 501 -3.64 -13.39 10.21
C GLU A 501 -2.62 -12.26 10.01
N PHE A 502 -2.98 -11.20 9.27
CA PHE A 502 -2.03 -10.14 8.90
C PHE A 502 -1.73 -9.15 10.05
N LEU A 503 -2.75 -8.48 10.60
CA LEU A 503 -2.53 -7.47 11.66
C LEU A 503 -1.86 -8.00 12.93
N PRO A 504 -2.13 -9.24 13.40
CA PRO A 504 -1.42 -9.79 14.55
C PRO A 504 0.09 -9.95 14.34
N ILE A 505 0.56 -10.16 13.10
CA ILE A 505 1.99 -10.15 12.76
C ILE A 505 2.56 -8.75 12.92
N LEU A 506 1.83 -7.76 12.39
CA LEU A 506 2.27 -6.36 12.37
C LEU A 506 2.37 -5.76 13.77
N LEU A 507 1.28 -5.89 14.54
CA LEU A 507 1.04 -5.16 15.78
C LEU A 507 1.40 -5.98 17.04
N GLY A 508 1.65 -7.27 16.86
CA GLY A 508 1.73 -8.25 17.93
C GLY A 508 0.34 -8.75 18.33
N ARG A 509 0.19 -10.08 18.38
CA ARG A 509 -1.11 -10.72 18.63
C ARG A 509 -1.75 -10.28 19.94
N GLU A 510 -0.99 -10.30 21.04
CA GLU A 510 -1.54 -9.96 22.34
C GLU A 510 -2.05 -8.51 22.41
N TRP A 511 -1.29 -7.57 21.84
CA TRP A 511 -1.69 -6.17 21.80
C TRP A 511 -2.94 -5.99 20.93
N ALA A 512 -2.97 -6.63 19.75
CA ALA A 512 -4.13 -6.60 18.86
C ALA A 512 -5.39 -7.17 19.51
N ASP A 513 -5.28 -8.26 20.27
CA ASP A 513 -6.37 -8.86 21.05
C ASP A 513 -6.85 -7.89 22.14
N ARG A 514 -5.93 -7.34 22.95
CA ARG A 514 -6.26 -6.40 24.04
C ARG A 514 -6.94 -5.13 23.53
N LYS A 515 -6.53 -4.62 22.36
CA LYS A 515 -7.16 -3.43 21.72
C LYS A 515 -8.45 -3.77 20.96
N GLY A 516 -8.85 -5.03 20.87
CA GLY A 516 -10.07 -5.45 20.18
C GLY A 516 -9.96 -5.34 18.65
N ILE A 517 -8.74 -5.38 18.10
CA ILE A 517 -8.50 -5.41 16.65
C ILE A 517 -8.94 -6.77 16.10
N THR A 518 -8.51 -7.86 16.72
CA THR A 518 -8.78 -9.20 16.22
C THR A 518 -10.28 -9.55 16.17
N PRO A 519 -10.68 -10.51 15.31
CA PRO A 519 -12.07 -10.96 15.20
C PRO A 519 -12.62 -11.58 16.49
N GLN A 520 -13.90 -11.38 16.74
CA GLN A 520 -14.62 -11.92 17.91
C GLN A 520 -15.17 -13.31 17.61
N LYS A 521 -14.27 -14.26 17.35
CA LYS A 521 -14.63 -15.65 16.96
C LYS A 521 -15.43 -16.37 18.04
N ASP A 522 -15.06 -16.17 19.31
CA ASP A 522 -15.60 -16.90 20.44
C ASP A 522 -16.86 -16.25 21.05
N ASN A 523 -17.24 -15.05 20.60
CA ASN A 523 -18.39 -14.33 21.13
C ASN A 523 -19.28 -13.75 20.02
N LEU A 524 -20.08 -14.61 19.40
CA LEU A 524 -21.07 -14.23 18.39
C LEU A 524 -22.20 -13.31 18.93
N ASN A 525 -22.33 -13.15 20.24
CA ASN A 525 -23.33 -12.31 20.90
C ASN A 525 -22.76 -10.97 21.41
N ALA A 526 -21.51 -10.66 21.09
CA ALA A 526 -20.91 -9.39 21.44
C ALA A 526 -21.71 -8.20 20.86
N PRO A 527 -21.62 -7.01 21.47
CA PRO A 527 -22.24 -5.80 20.94
C PRO A 527 -21.75 -5.47 19.52
N ASP A 528 -22.55 -4.69 18.80
CA ASP A 528 -22.18 -4.22 17.47
C ASP A 528 -20.96 -3.30 17.52
N THR A 529 -20.04 -3.43 16.56
CA THR A 529 -18.76 -2.70 16.54
C THR A 529 -18.86 -1.34 15.86
N TYR A 530 -19.87 -1.15 15.01
CA TYR A 530 -20.03 0.05 14.19
C TYR A 530 -20.39 1.29 15.03
N ASP A 531 -19.64 2.36 14.81
CA ASP A 531 -19.82 3.67 15.42
C ASP A 531 -19.86 4.73 14.32
N HIS A 532 -21.02 5.36 14.14
CA HIS A 532 -21.24 6.35 13.10
C HIS A 532 -20.46 7.66 13.29
N ASN A 533 -19.84 7.87 14.46
CA ASN A 533 -18.98 9.03 14.70
C ASN A 533 -17.51 8.76 14.33
N VAL A 534 -17.15 7.51 14.03
CA VAL A 534 -15.80 7.16 13.62
C VAL A 534 -15.65 7.42 12.13
N ASN A 535 -14.68 8.25 11.77
CA ASN A 535 -14.29 8.47 10.38
C ASN A 535 -13.35 7.35 9.89
N PRO A 536 -13.78 6.49 8.94
CA PRO A 536 -12.97 5.39 8.41
C PRO A 536 -11.99 5.86 7.33
N SER A 537 -12.05 7.10 6.86
CA SER A 537 -11.18 7.57 5.78
C SER A 537 -9.70 7.37 6.09
N ILE A 538 -8.94 6.92 5.09
CA ILE A 538 -7.49 6.67 5.22
C ILE A 538 -6.76 7.96 5.60
N ALA A 539 -5.90 7.88 6.62
CA ALA A 539 -5.02 8.97 6.98
C ALA A 539 -3.93 9.20 5.92
N ASN A 540 -3.62 10.46 5.64
CA ASN A 540 -2.59 10.82 4.66
C ASN A 540 -1.22 10.21 5.03
N CYS A 541 -0.85 10.26 6.32
CA CYS A 541 0.39 9.67 6.80
C CYS A 541 0.42 8.14 6.73
N PHE A 542 -0.74 7.48 6.77
CA PHE A 542 -0.83 6.04 6.57
C PHE A 542 -0.45 5.68 5.12
N ALA A 543 -1.07 6.34 4.14
CA ALA A 543 -0.85 6.08 2.72
C ALA A 543 0.53 6.54 2.19
N ALA A 544 1.03 7.68 2.69
CA ALA A 544 2.28 8.28 2.20
C ALA A 544 3.54 7.88 3.00
N ALA A 545 3.39 7.24 4.18
CA ALA A 545 4.53 6.83 4.99
C ALA A 545 4.33 5.49 5.72
N ALA A 546 3.40 5.41 6.69
CA ALA A 546 3.38 4.31 7.66
C ALA A 546 3.13 2.94 7.01
N PHE A 547 2.19 2.83 6.07
CA PHE A 547 1.87 1.55 5.42
C PHE A 547 2.85 1.18 4.29
N ARG A 548 3.79 2.07 3.96
CA ARG A 548 4.91 1.79 3.03
C ARG A 548 6.07 1.05 3.69
N PHE A 549 5.89 0.58 4.93
CA PHE A 549 6.85 -0.31 5.59
C PHE A 549 7.08 -1.58 4.77
N ALA A 550 6.07 -2.07 4.04
CA ALA A 550 6.15 -3.31 3.29
C ALA A 550 7.31 -3.32 2.26
N HIS A 551 7.78 -2.15 1.82
CA HIS A 551 8.93 -2.05 0.91
C HIS A 551 10.24 -2.52 1.57
N THR A 552 10.33 -2.48 2.91
CA THR A 552 11.47 -3.03 3.67
C THR A 552 11.50 -4.55 3.66
N LEU A 553 10.34 -5.20 3.46
CA LEU A 553 10.21 -6.66 3.50
C LEU A 553 10.71 -7.32 2.21
N LEU A 554 10.91 -6.57 1.13
CA LEU A 554 11.16 -7.12 -0.20
C LEU A 554 12.64 -7.53 -0.37
N PRO A 555 12.93 -8.84 -0.51
CA PRO A 555 14.29 -9.30 -0.76
C PRO A 555 14.74 -8.92 -2.18
N GLY A 556 16.05 -8.90 -2.41
CA GLY A 556 16.60 -8.69 -3.75
C GLY A 556 16.47 -9.90 -4.67
N LEU A 557 16.40 -11.11 -4.11
CA LEU A 557 16.33 -12.36 -4.84
C LEU A 557 15.17 -13.21 -4.34
N PHE A 558 14.37 -13.71 -5.28
CA PHE A 558 13.20 -14.56 -5.03
C PHE A 558 13.53 -16.00 -5.40
N ASN A 559 13.19 -16.94 -4.53
CA ASN A 559 13.44 -18.35 -4.78
C ASN A 559 12.38 -18.90 -5.76
N VAL A 560 12.77 -19.17 -7.00
CA VAL A 560 11.89 -19.69 -8.07
C VAL A 560 12.06 -21.19 -8.32
N THR A 561 12.74 -21.88 -7.39
CA THR A 561 13.09 -23.29 -7.52
C THR A 561 11.84 -24.19 -7.59
N SER A 562 11.65 -24.89 -8.70
CA SER A 562 10.64 -25.95 -8.85
C SER A 562 11.12 -27.32 -8.35
N ASN A 563 12.43 -27.58 -8.38
CA ASN A 563 13.06 -28.83 -7.93
C ASN A 563 14.17 -28.51 -6.92
N HIS A 564 14.02 -28.99 -5.68
CA HIS A 564 14.98 -28.79 -4.57
C HIS A 564 16.43 -29.21 -4.87
N SER A 565 16.67 -29.93 -5.98
CA SER A 565 18.00 -30.34 -6.42
C SER A 565 18.82 -29.21 -7.05
N ASN A 566 18.18 -28.20 -7.65
CA ASN A 566 18.85 -27.07 -8.32
C ASN A 566 18.17 -25.74 -7.91
N PRO A 567 18.74 -24.99 -6.96
CA PRO A 567 18.15 -23.73 -6.54
C PRO A 567 18.25 -22.68 -7.65
N GLU A 568 17.12 -22.11 -8.03
CA GLU A 568 17.01 -21.01 -9.00
C GLU A 568 16.47 -19.76 -8.31
N TYR A 569 17.01 -18.60 -8.70
CA TYR A 569 16.63 -17.30 -8.16
C TYR A 569 16.30 -16.31 -9.26
N MET A 570 15.39 -15.38 -8.97
CA MET A 570 15.03 -14.26 -9.84
C MET A 570 15.16 -12.94 -9.09
N GLU A 571 15.77 -11.96 -9.73
CA GLU A 571 15.86 -10.58 -9.24
C GLU A 571 14.47 -9.90 -9.24
N LEU A 572 14.20 -9.06 -8.25
CA LEU A 572 12.90 -8.39 -8.10
C LEU A 572 12.52 -7.59 -9.35
N HIS A 573 13.43 -6.77 -9.89
CA HIS A 573 13.12 -5.90 -11.04
C HIS A 573 12.62 -6.69 -12.26
N LYS A 574 13.05 -7.95 -12.41
CA LYS A 574 12.61 -8.84 -13.49
C LYS A 574 11.15 -9.28 -13.36
N MET A 575 10.57 -9.19 -12.16
CA MET A 575 9.18 -9.52 -11.86
C MET A 575 8.23 -8.32 -12.01
N LEU A 576 8.77 -7.09 -12.07
CA LEU A 576 7.98 -5.86 -12.17
C LEU A 576 7.47 -5.67 -13.61
N PHE A 577 6.19 -5.29 -13.75
CA PHE A 577 5.52 -5.14 -15.05
C PHE A 577 5.75 -6.34 -15.99
N ASN A 578 5.78 -7.54 -15.42
CA ASN A 578 6.06 -8.79 -16.13
C ASN A 578 5.13 -9.93 -15.69
N PRO A 579 3.82 -9.84 -15.98
CA PRO A 579 2.85 -10.86 -15.57
C PRO A 579 2.89 -12.11 -16.49
N PHE A 580 3.79 -12.15 -17.47
CA PHE A 580 3.69 -13.05 -18.61
C PHE A 580 3.95 -14.53 -18.29
N SER A 581 4.58 -14.83 -17.16
CA SER A 581 4.71 -16.20 -16.68
C SER A 581 3.36 -16.85 -16.33
N LEU A 582 2.33 -16.05 -15.99
CA LEU A 582 0.97 -16.56 -15.72
C LEU A 582 0.32 -17.22 -16.95
N TRP A 583 0.75 -16.85 -18.16
CA TRP A 583 0.25 -17.45 -19.39
C TRP A 583 0.72 -18.90 -19.56
N GLN A 584 1.78 -19.31 -18.88
CA GLN A 584 2.32 -20.66 -18.95
C GLN A 584 1.58 -21.60 -17.98
N ASN A 585 1.54 -22.89 -18.30
CA ASN A 585 1.01 -23.90 -17.38
C ASN A 585 1.81 -23.90 -16.06
N GLY A 586 1.13 -23.96 -14.92
CA GLY A 586 1.73 -23.82 -13.58
C GLY A 586 2.20 -22.40 -13.23
N GLY A 587 1.91 -21.39 -14.06
CA GLY A 587 2.39 -20.02 -13.86
C GLY A 587 1.91 -19.39 -12.54
N ILE A 588 0.62 -19.51 -12.23
CA ILE A 588 0.05 -19.02 -10.96
C ILE A 588 0.61 -19.79 -9.76
N ASP A 589 0.76 -21.10 -9.88
CA ASP A 589 1.26 -21.95 -8.80
C ASP A 589 2.70 -21.59 -8.43
N ASN A 590 3.55 -21.43 -9.44
CA ASN A 590 4.93 -21.00 -9.24
C ASN A 590 4.98 -19.62 -8.56
N ALA A 591 4.16 -18.65 -8.99
CA ALA A 591 4.09 -17.34 -8.35
C ALA A 591 3.67 -17.43 -6.86
N LEU A 592 2.63 -18.20 -6.55
CA LEU A 592 2.18 -18.39 -5.17
C LEU A 592 3.20 -19.14 -4.31
N LEU A 593 3.89 -20.15 -4.88
CA LEU A 593 4.96 -20.88 -4.18
C LEU A 593 6.18 -20.00 -3.94
N ILE A 594 6.55 -19.12 -4.88
CA ILE A 594 7.62 -18.13 -4.69
C ILE A 594 7.30 -17.24 -3.48
N ALA A 595 6.09 -16.69 -3.43
CA ALA A 595 5.65 -15.82 -2.35
C ALA A 595 5.61 -16.54 -0.98
N THR A 596 5.15 -17.80 -0.96
CA THR A 596 4.98 -18.57 0.29
C THR A 596 6.23 -19.29 0.79
N ASN A 597 7.29 -19.38 -0.03
CA ASN A 597 8.55 -20.06 0.35
C ASN A 597 9.76 -19.13 0.46
N THR A 598 9.71 -17.93 -0.11
CA THR A 598 10.80 -16.95 0.00
C THR A 598 10.68 -16.20 1.34
N PRO A 599 11.73 -16.13 2.17
CA PRO A 599 11.71 -15.32 3.39
C PRO A 599 11.75 -13.81 3.05
N VAL A 600 11.12 -12.99 3.88
CA VAL A 600 11.20 -11.52 3.77
C VAL A 600 12.50 -10.97 4.35
N GLN A 601 12.80 -9.72 4.04
CA GLN A 601 13.67 -8.87 4.84
C GLN A 601 12.95 -8.35 6.11
N ARG A 602 13.66 -7.66 6.99
CA ARG A 602 13.10 -7.13 8.26
C ARG A 602 12.40 -5.79 8.06
N VAL A 603 11.48 -5.48 8.96
CA VAL A 603 10.97 -4.10 9.11
C VAL A 603 11.98 -3.29 9.91
N ASP A 604 12.88 -2.63 9.20
CA ASP A 604 13.85 -1.71 9.76
C ASP A 604 14.19 -0.62 8.73
N ARG A 605 15.25 0.16 8.97
CA ARG A 605 15.67 1.22 8.06
C ARG A 605 16.31 0.70 6.77
N PHE A 606 16.62 -0.58 6.62
CA PHE A 606 17.38 -1.10 5.49
C PHE A 606 16.48 -1.63 4.36
N PHE A 607 17.05 -1.67 3.15
CA PHE A 607 16.34 -2.09 1.93
C PHE A 607 17.24 -2.92 1.01
N SER A 608 16.67 -3.61 0.04
CA SER A 608 17.46 -4.24 -1.03
C SER A 608 17.90 -3.22 -2.10
N LEU A 609 18.99 -3.52 -2.81
CA LEU A 609 19.43 -2.70 -3.96
C LEU A 609 18.40 -2.71 -5.10
N GLU A 610 17.64 -3.79 -5.22
CA GLU A 610 16.53 -3.89 -6.18
C GLU A 610 15.48 -2.80 -6.00
N ILE A 611 15.28 -2.32 -4.77
CA ILE A 611 14.32 -1.27 -4.43
C ILE A 611 14.95 0.14 -4.50
N THR A 612 16.25 0.25 -4.21
CA THR A 612 16.95 1.53 -4.06
C THR A 612 17.78 1.95 -5.28
N GLN A 613 17.94 1.06 -6.27
CA GLN A 613 18.73 1.31 -7.49
C GLN A 613 18.05 0.76 -8.74
N HIS A 614 17.46 -0.44 -8.68
CA HIS A 614 16.94 -1.15 -9.85
C HIS A 614 15.40 -1.09 -9.99
N LEU A 615 14.70 -0.18 -9.29
CA LEU A 615 13.24 -0.13 -9.35
C LEU A 615 12.78 0.17 -10.78
N PHE A 616 11.96 -0.71 -11.35
CA PHE A 616 11.45 -0.65 -12.72
C PHE A 616 12.52 -0.57 -13.81
N GLU A 617 13.76 -0.98 -13.50
CA GLU A 617 14.82 -1.13 -14.50
C GLU A 617 14.34 -2.00 -15.68
N ASP A 618 14.81 -1.67 -16.87
CA ASP A 618 14.39 -2.42 -18.05
C ASP A 618 15.05 -3.79 -18.12
N ASN A 619 14.28 -4.78 -18.58
CA ASN A 619 14.76 -6.15 -18.77
C ASN A 619 15.25 -6.38 -20.21
N SER A 620 15.24 -5.35 -21.07
CA SER A 620 15.68 -5.47 -22.46
C SER A 620 17.19 -5.21 -22.57
N ASP A 621 17.86 -6.04 -23.37
CA ASP A 621 19.28 -5.84 -23.71
C ASP A 621 19.49 -4.66 -24.69
N ASP A 622 18.39 -4.06 -25.19
CA ASP A 622 18.40 -3.06 -26.26
C ASP A 622 18.81 -1.65 -25.77
N HIS A 623 18.78 -1.40 -24.45
CA HIS A 623 19.07 -0.09 -23.85
C HIS A 623 20.10 -0.17 -22.71
N LEU A 624 21.34 -0.49 -23.06
CA LEU A 624 22.47 -0.47 -22.11
C LEU A 624 23.23 0.87 -22.14
N PRO A 625 23.56 1.46 -20.98
CA PRO A 625 23.34 0.92 -19.64
C PRO A 625 21.92 1.21 -19.12
N ALA A 626 21.22 0.17 -18.63
CA ALA A 626 19.90 0.30 -18.02
C ALA A 626 20.04 0.86 -16.59
N CYS A 627 19.15 1.79 -16.22
CA CYS A 627 19.18 2.47 -14.92
C CYS A 627 17.79 2.38 -14.29
N GLY A 628 17.69 1.92 -13.04
CA GLY A 628 16.42 1.94 -12.29
C GLY A 628 16.22 3.20 -11.45
N LEU A 629 15.12 3.21 -10.69
CA LEU A 629 14.78 4.26 -9.73
C LEU A 629 15.06 3.83 -8.28
N ASP A 630 14.96 4.77 -7.36
CA ASP A 630 15.04 4.55 -5.92
C ASP A 630 13.67 4.79 -5.26
N LEU A 631 12.97 3.72 -4.89
CA LEU A 631 11.65 3.79 -4.26
C LEU A 631 11.67 4.49 -2.90
N VAL A 632 12.77 4.35 -2.14
CA VAL A 632 12.90 4.94 -0.80
C VAL A 632 13.01 6.45 -0.92
N SER A 633 13.79 6.92 -1.89
CA SER A 633 13.85 8.35 -2.24
C SER A 633 12.49 8.90 -2.66
N LEU A 634 11.76 8.16 -3.51
CA LEU A 634 10.42 8.54 -3.96
C LEU A 634 9.41 8.58 -2.80
N ASN A 635 9.50 7.67 -1.83
CA ASN A 635 8.68 7.66 -0.61
C ASN A 635 8.92 8.89 0.27
N ILE A 636 10.18 9.22 0.52
CA ILE A 636 10.55 10.42 1.30
C ILE A 636 10.06 11.69 0.60
N GLN A 637 10.29 11.78 -0.72
CA GLN A 637 9.83 12.90 -1.53
C GLN A 637 8.30 13.03 -1.51
N ARG A 638 7.57 11.91 -1.59
CA ARG A 638 6.11 11.86 -1.46
C ARG A 638 5.61 12.33 -0.10
N GLY A 639 6.29 11.97 0.98
CA GLY A 639 5.96 12.49 2.32
C GLY A 639 6.09 14.03 2.41
N ARG A 640 7.10 14.60 1.76
CA ARG A 640 7.31 16.07 1.70
C ARG A 640 6.29 16.76 0.78
N ASP A 641 5.98 16.15 -0.36
CA ASP A 641 4.92 16.59 -1.28
C ASP A 641 3.54 16.63 -0.60
N HIS A 642 3.26 15.66 0.27
CA HIS A 642 2.01 15.58 1.02
C HIS A 642 1.97 16.52 2.23
N GLY A 643 3.03 17.29 2.50
CA GLY A 643 3.15 18.11 3.69
C GLY A 643 3.01 17.29 4.97
N LEU A 644 3.55 16.07 5.02
CA LEU A 644 3.59 15.30 6.26
C LEU A 644 4.53 15.99 7.25
N PRO A 645 4.09 16.27 8.50
CA PRO A 645 4.97 16.78 9.54
C PRO A 645 6.14 15.84 9.87
N ALA A 646 7.12 16.39 10.58
CA ALA A 646 8.30 15.64 11.01
C ALA A 646 7.95 14.52 12.00
N TYR A 647 8.85 13.54 12.08
CA TYR A 647 8.76 12.37 12.96
C TYR A 647 8.35 12.69 14.42
N PRO A 648 8.94 13.70 15.11
CA PRO A 648 8.54 14.02 16.49
C PRO A 648 7.05 14.39 16.67
N VAL A 649 6.44 15.02 15.66
CA VAL A 649 5.03 15.45 15.69
C VAL A 649 4.11 14.24 15.80
N TYR A 650 4.39 13.17 15.04
CA TYR A 650 3.60 11.95 15.07
C TYR A 650 3.80 11.15 16.37
N ARG A 651 5.02 11.12 16.94
CA ARG A 651 5.22 10.53 18.28
C ARG A 651 4.41 11.26 19.34
N LYS A 652 4.38 12.59 19.30
CA LYS A 652 3.56 13.40 20.21
C LYS A 652 2.06 13.13 20.03
N HIS A 653 1.58 13.05 18.79
CA HIS A 653 0.18 12.69 18.50
C HIS A 653 -0.19 11.30 19.07
N CYS A 654 0.74 10.35 18.94
CA CYS A 654 0.63 9.01 19.51
C CYS A 654 0.90 8.94 21.02
N GLN A 655 1.07 10.07 21.73
CA GLN A 655 1.35 10.11 23.18
C GLN A 655 2.57 9.27 23.59
N LEU A 656 3.53 9.11 22.67
CA LEU A 656 4.77 8.39 22.92
C LEU A 656 5.82 9.31 23.55
N PRO A 657 6.85 8.76 24.21
CA PRO A 657 7.98 9.55 24.70
C PRO A 657 8.54 10.50 23.63
N PRO A 658 8.84 11.76 24.00
CA PRO A 658 9.26 12.79 23.06
C PRO A 658 10.61 12.46 22.43
N VAL A 659 10.87 13.04 21.26
CA VAL A 659 12.10 12.88 20.46
C VAL A 659 12.51 14.22 19.84
N ASP A 660 12.21 15.33 20.54
CA ASP A 660 12.46 16.70 20.07
C ASP A 660 13.95 17.07 20.10
N THR A 661 14.75 16.38 20.92
CA THR A 661 16.21 16.51 20.98
C THR A 661 16.92 15.20 20.61
N TRP A 662 18.21 15.28 20.25
CA TRP A 662 19.01 14.09 19.91
C TRP A 662 19.14 13.13 21.09
N GLU A 663 19.22 13.65 22.31
CA GLU A 663 19.30 12.87 23.55
C GLU A 663 18.01 12.09 23.80
N GLN A 664 16.86 12.72 23.50
CA GLN A 664 15.56 12.06 23.58
C GLN A 664 15.39 11.01 22.48
N MET A 665 15.78 11.32 21.24
CA MET A 665 15.76 10.39 20.11
C MET A 665 16.64 9.16 20.37
N ALA A 666 17.77 9.32 21.07
CA ALA A 666 18.65 8.22 21.47
C ALA A 666 17.98 7.16 22.37
N GLN A 667 16.84 7.50 22.99
CA GLN A 667 16.04 6.56 23.79
C GLN A 667 14.95 5.85 22.96
N ALA A 668 14.72 6.27 21.71
CA ALA A 668 13.67 5.75 20.84
C ALA A 668 14.19 4.91 19.67
N VAL A 669 15.45 5.13 19.25
CA VAL A 669 16.09 4.43 18.12
C VAL A 669 17.47 3.90 18.51
N ASP A 670 17.96 2.91 17.77
CA ASP A 670 19.30 2.35 18.00
C ASP A 670 20.42 3.35 17.73
N LYS A 671 21.55 3.18 18.43
CA LYS A 671 22.72 4.07 18.34
C LYS A 671 23.21 4.29 16.91
N ASP A 672 23.23 3.24 16.10
CA ASP A 672 23.68 3.34 14.70
C ASP A 672 22.68 4.09 13.82
N ALA A 673 21.38 3.91 14.06
CA ALA A 673 20.34 4.67 13.37
C ALA A 673 20.44 6.16 13.74
N LEU A 674 20.58 6.48 15.04
CA LEU A 674 20.77 7.84 15.52
C LEU A 674 21.99 8.51 14.88
N ASN A 675 23.13 7.81 14.82
CA ASN A 675 24.35 8.34 14.21
C ASN A 675 24.16 8.65 12.72
N SER A 676 23.52 7.74 11.97
CA SER A 676 23.20 7.97 10.55
C SER A 676 22.25 9.15 10.37
N ILE A 677 21.19 9.26 11.19
CA ILE A 677 20.21 10.36 11.11
C ILE A 677 20.87 11.71 11.42
N ARG A 678 21.63 11.79 12.52
CA ARG A 678 22.30 13.01 12.99
C ARG A 678 23.39 13.48 12.02
N ALA A 679 23.94 12.59 11.19
CA ALA A 679 24.93 12.95 10.19
C ALA A 679 24.34 13.75 9.01
N ILE A 680 23.01 13.74 8.82
CA ILE A 680 22.35 14.32 7.64
C ILE A 680 21.32 15.38 8.03
N TYR A 681 20.48 15.09 9.02
CA TYR A 681 19.48 16.04 9.49
C TYR A 681 20.10 17.01 10.51
N ARG A 682 19.75 18.29 10.39
CA ARG A 682 20.25 19.34 11.30
C ARG A 682 19.60 19.26 12.68
N SER A 683 18.33 18.86 12.72
CA SER A 683 17.51 18.73 13.92
C SER A 683 16.63 17.48 13.86
N PRO A 684 16.25 16.88 15.01
CA PRO A 684 15.22 15.84 15.06
C PRO A 684 13.89 16.28 14.44
N ASN A 685 13.60 17.59 14.49
CA ASN A 685 12.40 18.20 13.91
C ASN A 685 12.43 18.30 12.38
N ASP A 686 13.53 17.89 11.73
CA ASP A 686 13.63 17.83 10.27
C ASP A 686 13.39 16.41 9.73
N VAL A 687 13.46 15.40 10.59
CA VAL A 687 13.44 13.98 10.22
C VAL A 687 12.09 13.61 9.60
N ASP A 688 12.14 13.07 8.38
CA ASP A 688 10.97 12.58 7.67
C ASP A 688 10.31 11.43 8.46
N VAL A 689 8.99 11.48 8.65
CA VAL A 689 8.26 10.46 9.44
C VAL A 689 8.49 9.04 8.93
N TYR A 690 8.64 8.85 7.60
CA TYR A 690 8.94 7.54 7.01
C TYR A 690 10.26 6.97 7.55
N THR A 691 11.34 7.76 7.52
CA THR A 691 12.66 7.36 8.00
C THR A 691 12.70 7.21 9.53
N GLY A 692 12.08 8.14 10.25
CA GLY A 692 12.01 8.08 11.71
C GLY A 692 11.26 6.86 12.22
N ALA A 693 10.09 6.55 11.64
CA ALA A 693 9.26 5.42 12.05
C ALA A 693 9.93 4.06 11.77
N LEU A 694 10.61 3.91 10.63
CA LEU A 694 11.37 2.70 10.29
C LEU A 694 12.64 2.50 11.12
N SER A 695 13.12 3.55 11.80
CA SER A 695 14.29 3.49 12.66
C SER A 695 13.96 3.07 14.10
N GLU A 696 12.68 2.91 14.45
CA GLU A 696 12.27 2.42 15.76
C GLU A 696 12.36 0.89 15.82
N PRO A 697 12.96 0.32 16.88
CA PRO A 697 13.05 -1.14 17.02
C PRO A 697 11.65 -1.76 17.23
N PRO A 698 11.42 -2.99 16.73
CA PRO A 698 10.14 -3.69 16.91
C PRO A 698 9.76 -3.91 18.37
N LEU A 699 8.46 -3.91 18.65
CA LEU A 699 7.90 -4.36 19.93
C LEU A 699 8.01 -5.89 20.06
N GLU A 700 7.98 -6.39 21.29
CA GLU A 700 7.99 -7.84 21.53
C GLU A 700 6.78 -8.52 20.88
N GLY A 701 7.05 -9.58 20.09
CA GLY A 701 6.02 -10.34 19.38
C GLY A 701 5.39 -9.62 18.18
N ALA A 702 5.91 -8.45 17.78
CA ALA A 702 5.47 -7.66 16.64
C ALA A 702 6.64 -7.40 15.68
N ILE A 703 6.35 -7.04 14.43
CA ILE A 703 7.38 -6.51 13.51
C ILE A 703 7.47 -4.98 13.54
N PHE A 704 6.49 -4.30 14.16
CA PHE A 704 6.47 -2.84 14.25
C PHE A 704 7.07 -2.30 15.53
N GLY A 705 7.80 -1.19 15.39
CA GLY A 705 8.11 -0.32 16.51
C GLY A 705 6.89 0.50 16.98
N PRO A 706 7.02 1.20 18.13
CA PRO A 706 5.92 1.89 18.78
C PRO A 706 5.10 2.84 17.88
N LEU A 707 5.76 3.65 17.06
CA LEU A 707 5.06 4.62 16.22
C LEU A 707 4.25 3.96 15.11
N LEU A 708 4.81 2.96 14.41
CA LEU A 708 4.08 2.22 13.39
C LEU A 708 2.88 1.48 13.98
N THR A 709 3.05 0.87 15.17
CA THR A 709 1.95 0.23 15.91
C THR A 709 0.81 1.21 16.21
N CYS A 710 1.13 2.44 16.64
CA CYS A 710 0.13 3.48 16.85
C CYS A 710 -0.59 3.89 15.55
N LEU A 711 0.16 4.29 14.52
CA LEU A 711 -0.42 4.86 13.29
C LEU A 711 -1.23 3.83 12.51
N VAL A 712 -0.70 2.62 12.36
CA VAL A 712 -1.38 1.53 11.64
C VAL A 712 -2.52 0.96 12.48
N GLY A 713 -2.32 0.80 13.79
CA GLY A 713 -3.36 0.33 14.71
C GLY A 713 -4.58 1.27 14.75
N ASP A 714 -4.38 2.59 14.79
CA ASP A 714 -5.47 3.57 14.71
C ASP A 714 -6.25 3.43 13.40
N GLN A 715 -5.54 3.35 12.27
CA GLN A 715 -6.19 3.27 10.97
C GLN A 715 -7.06 2.02 10.86
N PHE A 716 -6.54 0.84 11.19
CA PHE A 716 -7.35 -0.39 11.13
C PHE A 716 -8.47 -0.42 12.18
N MET A 717 -8.28 0.17 13.36
CA MET A 717 -9.40 0.33 14.31
C MET A 717 -10.55 1.16 13.70
N ARG A 718 -10.22 2.22 12.96
CA ARG A 718 -11.21 3.06 12.26
C ARG A 718 -11.87 2.34 11.10
N LEU A 719 -11.13 1.54 10.33
CA LEU A 719 -11.70 0.71 9.28
C LEU A 719 -12.70 -0.31 9.83
N LYS A 720 -12.42 -0.90 11.00
CA LYS A 720 -13.33 -1.82 11.69
C LYS A 720 -14.58 -1.14 12.26
N ARG A 721 -14.41 -0.02 12.96
CA ARG A 721 -15.50 0.66 13.70
C ARG A 721 -16.29 1.65 12.85
N GLY A 722 -15.68 2.25 11.84
CA GLY A 722 -16.33 3.23 10.96
C GLY A 722 -17.06 2.61 9.77
N ASP A 723 -17.11 1.29 9.65
CA ASP A 723 -17.73 0.58 8.53
C ASP A 723 -19.09 -0.03 8.89
N SER A 724 -20.16 0.51 8.31
CA SER A 724 -21.52 -0.02 8.53
C SER A 724 -21.80 -1.38 7.86
N PHE A 725 -20.89 -1.83 6.98
CA PHE A 725 -20.88 -3.15 6.35
C PHE A 725 -19.77 -4.06 6.91
N TRP A 726 -19.15 -3.70 8.04
CA TRP A 726 -18.16 -4.54 8.72
C TRP A 726 -18.72 -5.96 8.88
N TYR A 727 -17.95 -6.98 8.50
CA TYR A 727 -18.50 -8.32 8.35
C TYR A 727 -19.04 -8.91 9.66
N GLU A 728 -18.56 -8.46 10.83
CA GLU A 728 -19.06 -8.92 12.14
C GLU A 728 -20.30 -8.14 12.64
N ARG A 729 -20.90 -7.27 11.82
CA ARG A 729 -22.10 -6.50 12.15
C ARG A 729 -23.19 -7.35 12.80
N LYS A 730 -23.81 -6.82 13.85
CA LYS A 730 -24.82 -7.54 14.65
C LYS A 730 -26.25 -7.13 14.36
N MET A 731 -26.48 -5.94 13.79
CA MET A 731 -27.83 -5.44 13.51
C MET A 731 -28.00 -5.05 12.03
N GLY A 732 -29.19 -4.55 11.68
CA GLY A 732 -29.54 -4.11 10.33
C GLY A 732 -29.50 -5.19 9.25
N PRO A 733 -29.79 -4.80 8.00
CA PRO A 733 -29.87 -5.74 6.88
C PRO A 733 -28.50 -6.20 6.38
N GLN A 734 -27.42 -5.47 6.70
CA GLN A 734 -26.05 -5.79 6.29
C GLN A 734 -25.42 -6.94 7.08
N LYS A 735 -26.03 -7.39 8.19
CA LYS A 735 -25.45 -8.43 9.06
C LYS A 735 -25.41 -9.79 8.38
N PHE A 736 -24.36 -10.54 8.64
CA PHE A 736 -24.38 -11.98 8.41
C PHE A 736 -25.13 -12.69 9.53
N THR A 737 -25.74 -13.83 9.24
CA THR A 737 -26.27 -14.72 10.28
C THR A 737 -25.13 -15.34 11.08
N LYS A 738 -25.42 -15.90 12.25
CA LYS A 738 -24.41 -16.56 13.09
C LYS A 738 -23.73 -17.73 12.38
N ASP A 739 -24.47 -18.48 11.57
CA ASP A 739 -23.91 -19.63 10.86
C ASP A 739 -23.10 -19.19 9.62
N GLN A 740 -23.52 -18.11 8.95
CA GLN A 740 -22.69 -17.46 7.93
C GLN A 740 -21.35 -16.96 8.51
N LEU A 741 -21.38 -16.32 9.69
CA LEU A 741 -20.17 -15.86 10.38
C LEU A 741 -19.24 -17.02 10.75
N LYS A 742 -19.76 -18.14 11.26
CA LYS A 742 -18.95 -19.33 11.55
C LYS A 742 -18.24 -19.84 10.30
N THR A 743 -18.92 -19.86 9.15
CA THR A 743 -18.28 -20.24 7.87
C THR A 743 -17.16 -19.25 7.52
N ILE A 744 -17.39 -17.94 7.65
CA ILE A 744 -16.38 -16.91 7.34
C ILE A 744 -15.17 -17.01 8.28
N TYR A 745 -15.38 -17.20 9.59
CA TYR A 745 -14.30 -17.34 10.58
C TYR A 745 -13.37 -18.54 10.35
N GLY A 746 -13.83 -19.53 9.58
CA GLY A 746 -13.02 -20.68 9.17
C GLY A 746 -12.07 -20.41 8.01
N THR A 747 -12.19 -19.23 7.36
CA THR A 747 -11.37 -18.86 6.19
C THR A 747 -9.93 -18.58 6.59
N THR A 748 -8.99 -19.18 5.85
CA THR A 748 -7.56 -18.81 5.89
C THR A 748 -7.03 -18.53 4.49
N LEU A 749 -5.93 -17.78 4.37
CA LEU A 749 -5.35 -17.49 3.05
C LEU A 749 -4.88 -18.77 2.33
N SER A 750 -4.39 -19.76 3.08
CA SER A 750 -4.05 -21.09 2.54
C SER A 750 -5.22 -21.81 1.88
N GLN A 751 -6.43 -21.70 2.44
CA GLN A 751 -7.63 -22.29 1.83
C GLN A 751 -8.04 -21.59 0.55
N ILE A 752 -7.87 -20.25 0.49
CA ILE A 752 -8.11 -19.49 -0.74
C ILE A 752 -7.11 -19.91 -1.81
N ILE A 753 -5.84 -20.11 -1.45
CA ILE A 753 -4.80 -20.60 -2.36
C ILE A 753 -5.13 -22.00 -2.88
N CYS A 754 -5.28 -23.00 -2.00
CA CYS A 754 -5.55 -24.40 -2.40
C CYS A 754 -6.76 -24.55 -3.33
N ARG A 755 -7.79 -23.71 -3.14
CA ARG A 755 -9.01 -23.79 -3.94
C ARG A 755 -8.88 -23.18 -5.33
N ASN A 756 -8.02 -22.17 -5.47
CA ASN A 756 -7.98 -21.31 -6.66
C ASN A 756 -6.63 -21.34 -7.40
N SER A 757 -5.65 -22.11 -6.91
CA SER A 757 -4.46 -22.53 -7.65
C SER A 757 -4.80 -23.62 -8.68
N ASP A 758 -3.89 -23.91 -9.61
CA ASP A 758 -4.10 -24.96 -10.61
C ASP A 758 -3.77 -26.34 -10.02
N ASP A 759 -2.61 -26.51 -9.38
CA ASP A 759 -2.08 -27.81 -8.97
C ASP A 759 -1.32 -27.85 -7.63
N ILE A 760 -1.37 -26.80 -6.81
CA ILE A 760 -0.82 -26.84 -5.44
C ILE A 760 -1.58 -27.88 -4.61
N LYS A 761 -0.90 -28.96 -4.18
CA LYS A 761 -1.49 -30.03 -3.35
C LYS A 761 -1.20 -29.89 -1.86
N GLN A 762 -0.12 -29.19 -1.51
CA GLN A 762 0.29 -29.02 -0.12
C GLN A 762 0.72 -27.58 0.14
N ILE A 763 0.29 -27.03 1.27
CA ILE A 763 0.62 -25.66 1.64
C ILE A 763 0.73 -25.53 3.16
N ARG A 764 1.47 -24.53 3.64
CA ARG A 764 1.47 -24.19 5.06
C ARG A 764 0.12 -23.62 5.48
N LYS A 765 -0.32 -23.95 6.70
CA LYS A 765 -1.59 -23.44 7.25
C LYS A 765 -1.64 -21.90 7.27
N TYR A 766 -0.60 -21.26 7.80
CA TYR A 766 -0.46 -19.80 7.79
C TYR A 766 0.65 -19.41 6.83
N VAL A 767 0.28 -18.88 5.66
CA VAL A 767 1.25 -18.73 4.56
C VAL A 767 2.17 -17.52 4.69
N MET A 768 1.82 -16.54 5.53
CA MET A 768 2.61 -15.33 5.78
C MET A 768 3.70 -15.51 6.86
N GLU A 769 3.60 -16.58 7.66
CA GLU A 769 4.53 -16.88 8.76
C GLU A 769 5.27 -18.19 8.50
N HIS A 770 6.49 -18.30 9.00
CA HIS A 770 7.26 -19.52 9.16
C HIS A 770 7.56 -19.66 10.65
N ARG A 771 6.55 -20.11 11.43
CA ARG A 771 6.69 -20.23 12.89
C ARG A 771 7.82 -21.22 13.23
N LYS A 772 8.87 -20.76 13.91
CA LYS A 772 9.93 -21.64 14.46
C LYS A 772 9.47 -22.42 15.69
N ASN A 773 8.51 -21.89 16.48
CA ASN A 773 8.21 -22.37 17.85
C ASN A 773 6.82 -23.02 18.02
N GLU A 774 5.90 -22.86 17.05
CA GLU A 774 4.71 -23.68 16.91
C GLU A 774 4.73 -24.33 15.53
N PRO A 775 4.28 -25.59 15.36
CA PRO A 775 4.33 -26.21 14.05
C PRO A 775 3.30 -25.52 13.14
N ASN A 776 3.75 -24.55 12.34
CA ASN A 776 3.03 -24.10 11.15
C ASN A 776 3.07 -25.24 10.13
N ILE A 777 2.20 -26.23 10.35
CA ILE A 777 2.19 -27.48 9.62
C ILE A 777 1.87 -27.25 8.14
N ILE A 778 2.48 -28.09 7.32
CA ILE A 778 2.05 -28.30 5.94
C ILE A 778 0.78 -29.15 6.01
N ILE A 779 -0.27 -28.67 5.36
CA ILE A 779 -1.55 -29.35 5.22
C ILE A 779 -1.76 -29.77 3.78
N ASP A 780 -2.44 -30.89 3.58
CA ASP A 780 -2.91 -31.30 2.27
C ASP A 780 -4.11 -30.43 1.87
N CYS A 781 -4.14 -29.97 0.63
CA CYS A 781 -5.25 -29.20 0.09
C CYS A 781 -6.54 -30.05 0.03
N ASP A 782 -6.43 -31.38 -0.10
CA ASP A 782 -7.59 -32.28 -0.09
C ASP A 782 -8.23 -32.41 1.32
N ASP A 783 -7.45 -32.16 2.39
CA ASP A 783 -7.94 -32.15 3.77
C ASP A 783 -8.67 -30.85 4.14
N ILE A 784 -8.56 -29.82 3.29
CA ILE A 784 -9.22 -28.54 3.49
C ILE A 784 -10.71 -28.65 3.17
N LYS A 785 -11.54 -28.35 4.17
CA LYS A 785 -12.99 -28.32 3.99
C LYS A 785 -13.41 -27.27 2.96
N ASN A 786 -14.29 -27.69 2.04
CA ASN A 786 -14.96 -26.80 1.10
C ASN A 786 -15.80 -25.73 1.81
N PHE A 787 -16.08 -24.63 1.11
CA PHE A 787 -16.94 -23.58 1.63
C PHE A 787 -18.36 -24.13 1.83
N ASN A 788 -18.92 -23.92 3.01
CA ASN A 788 -20.28 -24.37 3.33
C ASN A 788 -21.30 -23.32 2.85
N PHE A 789 -21.99 -23.62 1.74
CA PHE A 789 -23.01 -22.76 1.16
C PHE A 789 -24.38 -22.83 1.86
N THR A 790 -24.65 -23.90 2.63
CA THR A 790 -25.94 -24.13 3.27
C THR A 790 -26.46 -22.95 4.12
N PRO A 791 -25.64 -22.19 4.87
CA PRO A 791 -26.12 -21.02 5.61
C PRO A 791 -26.69 -19.88 4.73
N TRP A 792 -26.46 -19.91 3.41
CA TRP A 792 -27.03 -18.97 2.43
C TRP A 792 -28.28 -19.51 1.72
N ASN A 793 -28.75 -20.71 2.03
CA ASN A 793 -29.98 -21.28 1.45
C ASN A 793 -31.23 -20.60 2.02
N LEU A 794 -31.99 -19.88 1.18
CA LEU A 794 -33.20 -19.16 1.62
C LEU A 794 -34.32 -20.10 2.10
N ASN A 795 -34.46 -21.30 1.51
CA ASN A 795 -35.52 -22.25 1.85
C ASN A 795 -35.31 -22.89 3.22
N GLN A 796 -34.08 -22.85 3.74
CA GLN A 796 -33.72 -23.35 5.06
C GLN A 796 -33.61 -22.25 6.11
N GLN A 797 -33.71 -20.97 5.72
CA GLN A 797 -33.77 -19.89 6.69
C GLN A 797 -35.14 -19.88 7.37
N PRO A 798 -35.21 -19.77 8.71
CA PRO A 798 -36.48 -19.73 9.42
C PRO A 798 -37.29 -18.53 8.93
N VAL A 799 -38.46 -18.79 8.33
CA VAL A 799 -39.42 -17.74 7.96
C VAL A 799 -39.76 -16.97 9.24
N GLN A 800 -39.27 -15.75 9.37
CA GLN A 800 -39.77 -14.84 10.39
C GLN A 800 -41.19 -14.44 10.00
N LEU A 801 -42.16 -15.26 10.38
CA LEU A 801 -43.54 -14.81 10.49
C LEU A 801 -43.51 -13.63 11.46
N HIS A 802 -43.66 -12.41 10.93
CA HIS A 802 -43.99 -11.26 11.75
C HIS A 802 -45.25 -11.63 12.54
N LYS A 803 -45.09 -12.00 13.81
CA LYS A 803 -46.18 -11.92 14.76
C LYS A 803 -46.46 -10.44 14.88
N ALA A 804 -47.39 -9.93 14.08
CA ALA A 804 -48.11 -8.73 14.40
C ALA A 804 -48.74 -8.99 15.78
N GLN A 805 -48.05 -8.58 16.84
CA GLN A 805 -48.67 -8.42 18.13
C GLN A 805 -49.66 -7.27 17.97
N PHE A 806 -50.89 -7.61 17.58
CA PHE A 806 -52.03 -6.75 17.85
C PHE A 806 -52.10 -6.61 19.37
N ASN A 807 -51.53 -5.52 19.87
CA ASN A 807 -51.65 -5.15 21.26
C ASN A 807 -53.11 -4.73 21.48
N SER A 808 -53.92 -5.61 22.05
CA SER A 808 -55.37 -5.42 22.26
C SER A 808 -55.71 -4.41 23.36
N GLN A 809 -54.79 -3.52 23.76
CA GLN A 809 -55.00 -2.53 24.82
C GLN A 809 -55.01 -1.07 24.36
N ALA A 810 -55.29 -0.80 23.08
CA ALA A 810 -55.59 0.56 22.61
C ALA A 810 -56.79 0.62 21.66
N ALA A 811 -57.89 -0.06 22.01
CA ALA A 811 -59.19 0.20 21.38
C ALA A 811 -60.10 0.96 22.36
N ARG A 812 -59.78 2.24 22.63
CA ARG A 812 -60.79 3.21 23.05
C ARG A 812 -61.23 3.98 21.81
N ILE A 813 -62.08 3.34 21.02
CA ILE A 813 -62.87 4.01 19.99
C ILE A 813 -63.83 4.94 20.72
N ARG A 814 -63.66 6.25 20.56
CA ARG A 814 -64.69 7.24 20.91
C ARG A 814 -65.85 7.02 19.94
N VAL A 815 -66.94 6.43 20.44
CA VAL A 815 -68.22 6.40 19.75
C VAL A 815 -68.77 7.83 19.74
N ILE A 816 -68.72 8.48 18.57
CA ILE A 816 -69.49 9.70 18.31
C ILE A 816 -70.85 9.22 17.78
N ASN A 817 -71.89 9.39 18.59
CA ASN A 817 -73.27 9.17 18.15
C ASN A 817 -73.66 10.27 17.14
N GLN A 818 -74.01 9.86 15.92
CA GLN A 818 -74.75 10.71 14.99
C GLN A 818 -76.24 10.64 15.36
N SER A 819 -76.80 11.76 15.82
CA SER A 819 -78.23 12.04 15.68
C SER A 819 -78.43 13.01 14.51
N GLN A 820 -79.27 12.58 13.57
CA GLN A 820 -79.77 13.31 12.41
C GLN A 820 -80.20 14.75 12.73
N THR A 821 -79.99 15.69 11.80
CA THR A 821 -81.09 16.44 11.15
C THR A 821 -80.56 17.33 10.02
N ASN A 822 -81.11 17.09 8.83
CA ASN A 822 -81.61 18.04 7.82
C ASN A 822 -80.73 19.20 7.30
N LYS A 823 -80.64 19.23 5.96
CA LYS A 823 -80.86 20.36 5.02
C LYS A 823 -80.41 21.75 5.52
N THR A 824 -79.65 22.54 4.77
CA THR A 824 -80.02 23.05 3.44
C THR A 824 -78.87 23.92 2.92
N ASN A 825 -78.69 23.89 1.60
CA ASN A 825 -78.37 25.01 0.71
C ASN A 825 -77.21 25.99 0.97
N GLN A 826 -76.51 26.20 -0.15
CA GLN A 826 -75.92 27.46 -0.62
C GLN A 826 -74.70 27.94 0.18
N SER A 827 -73.69 28.54 -0.41
CA SER A 827 -73.23 28.77 -1.78
C SER A 827 -72.06 29.74 -1.61
N LEU A 828 -71.14 29.70 -2.56
CA LEU A 828 -70.32 30.83 -2.98
C LEU A 828 -69.16 31.25 -2.05
N ASN A 829 -67.99 31.19 -2.69
CA ASN A 829 -67.01 32.27 -2.77
C ASN A 829 -66.22 32.57 -1.50
N SER A 830 -64.91 32.83 -1.54
CA SER A 830 -63.95 32.98 -2.63
C SER A 830 -62.63 33.29 -1.95
N ILE A 831 -61.54 32.74 -2.50
CA ILE A 831 -60.27 33.44 -2.75
C ILE A 831 -59.64 34.15 -1.53
N ASN A 832 -58.65 33.51 -0.91
CA ASN A 832 -57.22 33.75 -1.20
C ASN A 832 -56.37 32.66 -0.55
#